data_AF-A0A1F5K1D2-F1
#
_entry.id   AF-A0A1F5K1D2-F1
#
_cell.length_a   1.000
_cell.length_b   1.000
_cell.length_c   1.000
_cell.angle_alpha   90.00
_cell.angle_beta   90.00
_cell.angle_gamma   90.00
#
_symmetry.space_group_name_H-M   'P 1'
#
loop_
_entity.id
_entity.type
_entity.pdbx_description
1 polymer ?
#
loop_
_entity_poly.entity_id
_entity_poly.type
_entity_poly.pdbx_seq_one_letter_code
_entity_poly.pdbx_strand_id
1 'polypeptide(L)'
;MLNQKGIVHLFLLVAIAGVLTFLVISSNAPLREGIFNILYPKPKSEAANPWDGVPDLPIDYNLSTEQWWANNPFNPDSPNSNTQINSPDPRIDVQAAHGGDIVAAYNALPATGGTLYLKPGNYNFGSLLVATKDNVHFLGETGATIRGTIRVICGTGPNNDWLDYGKFNLAVHQNQPGARECFTSRASNYYFKNIIFDGQGQPNELFYASAAKNVVFDGVTVRNFTTPCDTDPSCFPHGGNIECNAGCSNLWILNSRFEGREQFAVYFDGCHNCGIVNSTFNDNYRAGIGVFLTNDDFSYDLNNNNNQFDPDETRNANYIAFYKNNVDSVYTVVANSGKSMMFARNTIGGSVIPYRNTARCSQKYLPLPLYPKYTNTYDVVRDNVLGTGFSGNYGFMRIEETSHNVGCPVGDRLGTVGKYIVVNNTVNSAPGGYQFIEHEGNVEGPNVICGNMVNGSLSPQNTSTNCPTPPAGNGTPPPTPTPTQTPTPIPSPTVTPIPYQTPSGGISNVDYFPIGIFEDGNITSGNSADFTDMVNNLKSKGFDSVMFTNNSANRDEAMLSVSDNLTMNVFFAPYYEMHRNWYTTDVNPNPPAATIENARTAIYPLIDKVKNHPSVKGYLLYDEPGGTDDQNRIALAKQVVEERDPTRFSTPVLIGLNRAEPILDATKPEVMLIDVYPMGGANPACDYSMSGFGYTPATFGQFGFSDDDMVAYIRAVTRTKDPNIPLWVILQTHNWGDPGVDNGFYSLRKPSAAEVRAQNWMAIGEGATGIFWFIYTSQQGWTGLKDETNLMNEVSTLANRLNPLRGTLLGLKRNSTDQFSVSGPNNPYISTLVSADGSQKYAVAVNRESCSSNQNLTINSSLSGSLKDLETGQIYAQGASINFLPGDGKIFELVSGGKRGDLNGDGKIGVIDFSILLSKWNSSDTQADLNQDGKVGILDFSVLLSNWG
;
A
#
# COMPACT_ATOMS: atom_id res chain seq x y z
N MET A 1 -68.63 29.59 -46.79
CA MET A 1 -67.79 30.73 -47.21
C MET A 1 -66.88 31.11 -46.05
N LEU A 2 -65.65 30.58 -46.01
CA LEU A 2 -64.65 31.00 -45.03
C LEU A 2 -64.12 32.37 -45.45
N ASN A 3 -64.33 33.36 -44.60
CA ASN A 3 -64.06 34.79 -44.84
C ASN A 3 -62.56 35.00 -45.10
N GLN A 4 -62.20 35.50 -46.29
CA GLN A 4 -60.82 35.76 -46.73
C GLN A 4 -60.00 36.61 -45.74
N LYS A 5 -60.66 37.40 -44.87
CA LYS A 5 -59.98 38.17 -43.81
C LYS A 5 -59.36 37.30 -42.71
N GLY A 6 -59.93 36.12 -42.42
CA GLY A 6 -59.42 35.23 -41.37
C GLY A 6 -58.11 34.52 -41.74
N ILE A 7 -57.95 34.17 -43.02
CA ILE A 7 -56.74 33.51 -43.53
C ILE A 7 -55.56 34.48 -43.54
N VAL A 8 -55.78 35.74 -43.95
CA VAL A 8 -54.72 36.77 -43.95
C VAL A 8 -54.21 37.07 -42.53
N HIS A 9 -55.11 37.12 -41.53
CA HIS A 9 -54.69 37.32 -40.13
C HIS A 9 -53.94 36.11 -39.54
N LEU A 10 -54.31 34.89 -39.95
CA LEU A 10 -53.57 33.69 -39.54
C LEU A 10 -52.16 33.66 -40.14
N PHE A 11 -52.01 34.02 -41.42
CA PHE A 11 -50.69 34.13 -42.04
C PHE A 11 -49.84 35.24 -41.42
N LEU A 12 -50.43 36.38 -41.04
CA LEU A 12 -49.71 37.45 -40.35
C LEU A 12 -49.25 37.02 -38.95
N LEU A 13 -50.10 36.30 -38.20
CA LEU A 13 -49.76 35.75 -36.88
C LEU A 13 -48.64 34.72 -36.96
N VAL A 14 -48.68 33.82 -37.94
CA VAL A 14 -47.62 32.83 -38.15
C VAL A 14 -46.31 33.49 -38.60
N ALA A 15 -46.37 34.54 -39.43
CA ALA A 15 -45.19 35.30 -39.83
C ALA A 15 -44.58 36.08 -38.65
N ILE A 16 -45.39 36.73 -37.81
CA ILE A 16 -44.93 37.45 -36.61
C ILE A 16 -44.35 36.46 -35.58
N ALA A 17 -45.00 35.32 -35.37
CA ALA A 17 -44.48 34.26 -34.49
C ALA A 17 -43.16 33.68 -35.03
N GLY A 18 -43.04 33.51 -36.35
CA GLY A 18 -41.81 33.07 -37.01
C GLY A 18 -40.67 34.08 -36.84
N VAL A 19 -40.94 35.38 -36.98
CA VAL A 19 -39.93 36.45 -36.80
C VAL A 19 -39.51 36.58 -35.33
N LEU A 20 -40.45 36.48 -34.38
CA LEU A 20 -40.14 36.47 -32.94
C LEU A 20 -39.33 35.24 -32.55
N THR A 21 -39.67 34.07 -33.09
CA THR A 21 -38.93 32.83 -32.86
C THR A 21 -37.51 32.92 -33.43
N PHE A 22 -37.37 33.47 -34.64
CA PHE A 22 -36.06 33.72 -35.25
C PHE A 22 -35.21 34.69 -34.43
N LEU A 23 -35.78 35.80 -33.96
CA LEU A 23 -35.09 36.78 -33.11
C LEU A 23 -34.67 36.21 -31.76
N VAL A 24 -35.47 35.33 -31.16
CA VAL A 24 -35.13 34.64 -29.89
C VAL A 24 -34.02 33.62 -30.11
N ILE A 25 -34.05 32.86 -31.20
CA ILE A 25 -33.02 31.87 -31.55
C ILE A 25 -31.71 32.53 -31.97
N SER A 26 -31.77 33.70 -32.61
CA SER A 26 -30.59 34.45 -33.10
C SER A 26 -30.03 35.45 -32.08
N SER A 27 -30.59 35.56 -30.88
CA SER A 27 -30.14 36.48 -29.84
C SER A 27 -29.05 35.89 -28.94
N ASN A 28 -28.14 36.74 -28.46
CA ASN A 28 -27.07 36.34 -27.55
C ASN A 28 -27.66 35.74 -26.25
N ALA A 29 -26.97 34.74 -25.69
CA ALA A 29 -27.45 33.92 -24.56
C ALA A 29 -28.11 34.71 -23.40
N PRO A 30 -27.60 35.88 -22.94
CA PRO A 30 -28.20 36.60 -21.82
C PRO A 30 -29.61 37.16 -22.12
N LEU A 31 -29.87 37.60 -23.37
CA LEU A 31 -31.17 38.15 -23.76
C LEU A 31 -32.21 37.04 -23.96
N ARG A 32 -31.78 35.91 -24.53
CA ARG A 32 -32.59 34.70 -24.70
C ARG A 32 -33.05 34.17 -23.34
N GLU A 33 -32.15 34.03 -22.37
CA GLU A 33 -32.51 33.58 -21.02
C GLU A 33 -33.43 34.56 -20.28
N GLY A 34 -33.21 35.88 -20.45
CA GLY A 34 -34.10 36.90 -19.90
C GLY A 34 -35.54 36.79 -20.41
N ILE A 35 -35.72 36.55 -21.71
CA ILE A 35 -37.05 36.40 -22.33
C ILE A 35 -37.71 35.06 -21.93
N PHE A 36 -36.94 33.96 -21.88
CA PHE A 36 -37.46 32.65 -21.45
C PHE A 36 -37.91 32.65 -19.98
N ASN A 37 -37.21 33.36 -19.09
CA ASN A 37 -37.62 33.51 -17.69
C ASN A 37 -38.89 34.36 -17.50
N ILE A 38 -39.21 35.26 -18.43
CA ILE A 38 -40.44 36.06 -18.42
C ILE A 38 -41.63 35.28 -19.00
N LEU A 39 -41.41 34.54 -20.10
CA LEU A 39 -42.47 33.80 -20.80
C LEU A 39 -42.79 32.44 -20.15
N TYR A 40 -41.80 31.83 -19.50
CA TYR A 40 -41.90 30.58 -18.77
C TYR A 40 -41.28 30.77 -17.37
N PRO A 41 -41.93 31.56 -16.49
CA PRO A 41 -41.47 31.67 -15.11
C PRO A 41 -41.40 30.25 -14.54
N LYS A 42 -40.22 29.86 -14.05
CA LYS A 42 -40.06 28.58 -13.35
C LYS A 42 -41.19 28.47 -12.32
N PRO A 43 -41.91 27.33 -12.26
CA PRO A 43 -42.91 27.15 -11.22
C PRO A 43 -42.22 27.45 -9.88
N LYS A 44 -42.82 28.32 -9.07
CA LYS A 44 -42.40 28.48 -7.67
C LYS A 44 -42.38 27.06 -7.10
N SER A 45 -41.21 26.56 -6.72
CA SER A 45 -41.16 25.34 -5.93
C SER A 45 -42.09 25.56 -4.75
N GLU A 46 -43.02 24.63 -4.53
CA GLU A 46 -43.59 24.49 -3.19
C GLU A 46 -42.39 24.45 -2.25
N ALA A 47 -42.34 25.36 -1.26
CA ALA A 47 -41.22 25.41 -0.33
C ALA A 47 -41.05 24.00 0.24
N ALA A 48 -39.89 23.38 0.00
CA ALA A 48 -39.63 22.05 0.52
C ALA A 48 -39.85 22.08 2.04
N ASN A 49 -40.55 21.08 2.59
CA ASN A 49 -40.77 21.01 4.02
C ASN A 49 -39.41 21.04 4.75
N PRO A 50 -39.29 21.76 5.88
CA PRO A 50 -38.07 21.74 6.67
C PRO A 50 -37.71 20.32 7.11
N TRP A 51 -36.42 20.04 7.23
CA TRP A 51 -35.91 18.78 7.78
C TRP A 51 -36.02 18.76 9.30
N ASP A 52 -36.40 17.64 9.88
CA ASP A 52 -36.36 17.44 11.33
C ASP A 52 -34.94 17.06 11.76
N GLY A 53 -34.15 18.07 12.13
CA GLY A 53 -32.72 17.91 12.33
C GLY A 53 -31.91 18.08 11.04
N VAL A 54 -30.58 18.05 11.17
CA VAL A 54 -29.67 18.02 10.04
C VAL A 54 -29.88 16.71 9.27
N PRO A 55 -30.19 16.76 7.96
CA PRO A 55 -30.46 15.56 7.18
C PRO A 55 -29.21 14.69 7.07
N ASP A 56 -29.36 13.37 7.20
CA ASP A 56 -28.33 12.41 6.81
C ASP A 56 -28.36 12.26 5.28
N LEU A 57 -27.24 12.57 4.63
CA LEU A 57 -27.13 12.62 3.18
C LEU A 57 -26.12 11.56 2.72
N PRO A 58 -26.55 10.31 2.51
CA PRO A 58 -25.68 9.25 2.02
C PRO A 58 -25.20 9.56 0.59
N ILE A 59 -24.01 9.09 0.27
CA ILE A 59 -23.35 9.33 -1.02
C ILE A 59 -23.52 8.10 -1.90
N ASP A 60 -24.00 8.32 -3.12
CA ASP A 60 -23.79 7.35 -4.21
C ASP A 60 -22.46 7.66 -4.88
N TYR A 61 -21.44 6.85 -4.60
CA TYR A 61 -20.08 7.03 -5.09
C TYR A 61 -19.93 6.81 -6.60
N ASN A 62 -20.99 6.37 -7.29
CA ASN A 62 -21.00 6.21 -8.75
C ASN A 62 -21.39 7.48 -9.51
N LEU A 63 -21.85 8.53 -8.82
CA LEU A 63 -22.21 9.78 -9.46
C LEU A 63 -20.97 10.56 -9.89
N SER A 64 -21.03 11.23 -11.03
CA SER A 64 -20.04 12.27 -11.30
C SER A 64 -20.20 13.43 -10.30
N THR A 65 -19.13 14.19 -10.07
CA THR A 65 -19.14 15.38 -9.20
C THR A 65 -20.24 16.37 -9.59
N GLU A 66 -20.50 16.55 -10.89
CA GLU A 66 -21.56 17.41 -11.37
C GLU A 66 -22.96 16.85 -11.07
N GLN A 67 -23.18 15.54 -11.22
CA GLN A 67 -24.46 14.90 -10.90
C GLN A 67 -24.75 14.90 -9.40
N TRP A 68 -23.74 14.58 -8.57
CA TRP A 68 -23.87 14.67 -7.13
C TRP A 68 -24.22 16.10 -6.71
N TRP A 69 -23.44 17.09 -7.17
CA TRP A 69 -23.67 18.47 -6.77
C TRP A 69 -25.00 19.02 -7.28
N ALA A 70 -25.39 18.70 -8.52
CA ALA A 70 -26.67 19.13 -9.09
C ALA A 70 -27.88 18.61 -8.31
N ASN A 71 -27.75 17.48 -7.62
CA ASN A 71 -28.83 16.88 -6.84
C ASN A 71 -28.75 17.16 -5.34
N ASN A 72 -27.59 17.62 -4.83
CA ASN A 72 -27.38 17.89 -3.41
C ASN A 72 -28.35 18.98 -2.90
N PRO A 73 -29.02 18.79 -1.75
CA PRO A 73 -29.99 19.75 -1.23
C PRO A 73 -29.35 21.05 -0.70
N PHE A 74 -28.05 21.06 -0.42
CA PHE A 74 -27.33 22.28 -0.03
C PHE A 74 -26.79 23.06 -1.23
N ASN A 75 -26.95 22.55 -2.46
CA ASN A 75 -26.68 23.34 -3.66
C ASN A 75 -27.83 24.32 -3.91
N PRO A 76 -27.62 25.65 -3.83
CA PRO A 76 -28.69 26.64 -3.98
C PRO A 76 -29.26 26.71 -5.42
N ASP A 77 -28.60 26.10 -6.40
CA ASP A 77 -29.09 26.02 -7.78
C ASP A 77 -29.76 24.68 -8.10
N SER A 78 -29.73 23.73 -7.16
CA SER A 78 -30.37 22.43 -7.31
C SER A 78 -31.90 22.57 -7.32
N PRO A 79 -32.61 21.82 -8.17
CA PRO A 79 -34.07 21.72 -8.05
C PRO A 79 -34.50 21.10 -6.70
N ASN A 80 -33.61 20.38 -6.01
CA ASN A 80 -33.82 19.78 -4.69
C ASN A 80 -33.32 20.68 -3.54
N SER A 81 -32.95 21.93 -3.80
CA SER A 81 -32.38 22.84 -2.80
C SER A 81 -33.30 22.96 -1.57
N ASN A 82 -32.79 22.61 -0.39
CA ASN A 82 -33.45 22.77 0.89
C ASN A 82 -32.42 22.97 2.02
N THR A 83 -32.39 24.16 2.60
CA THR A 83 -31.54 24.52 3.75
C THR A 83 -32.34 24.72 5.04
N GLN A 84 -33.65 24.44 5.03
CA GLN A 84 -34.51 24.63 6.20
C GLN A 84 -34.38 23.42 7.13
N ILE A 85 -33.90 23.67 8.34
CA ILE A 85 -33.68 22.66 9.39
C ILE A 85 -34.47 23.08 10.63
N ASN A 86 -35.40 22.24 11.05
CA ASN A 86 -36.07 22.32 12.35
C ASN A 86 -35.12 21.86 13.44
N SER A 87 -35.17 22.54 14.58
CA SER A 87 -34.36 22.16 15.73
C SER A 87 -35.15 21.33 16.74
N PRO A 88 -34.50 20.36 17.40
CA PRO A 88 -35.16 19.42 18.29
C PRO A 88 -35.60 20.05 19.62
N ASP A 89 -36.69 19.53 20.18
CA ASP A 89 -37.07 19.78 21.56
C ASP A 89 -36.30 18.87 22.53
N PRO A 90 -36.11 19.29 23.80
CA PRO A 90 -36.53 20.57 24.37
C PRO A 90 -35.61 21.72 23.98
N ARG A 91 -36.18 22.92 23.92
CA ARG A 91 -35.43 24.17 23.71
C ARG A 91 -35.15 24.88 25.04
N ILE A 92 -33.88 25.02 25.39
CA ILE A 92 -33.41 25.72 26.59
C ILE A 92 -32.92 27.13 26.22
N ASP A 93 -33.56 28.17 26.77
CA ASP A 93 -33.00 29.52 26.76
C ASP A 93 -31.82 29.59 27.73
N VAL A 94 -30.61 29.62 27.21
CA VAL A 94 -29.36 29.52 27.99
C VAL A 94 -29.23 30.68 28.98
N GLN A 95 -29.66 31.89 28.58
CA GLN A 95 -29.58 33.06 29.45
C GLN A 95 -30.58 32.97 30.59
N ALA A 96 -31.84 32.63 30.28
CA ALA A 96 -32.91 32.61 31.28
C ALA A 96 -32.81 31.43 32.24
N ALA A 97 -32.45 30.24 31.74
CA ALA A 97 -32.42 29.02 32.54
C ALA A 97 -31.11 28.83 33.31
N HIS A 98 -29.97 29.28 32.75
CA HIS A 98 -28.64 29.00 33.29
C HIS A 98 -27.74 30.24 33.38
N GLY A 99 -28.31 31.44 33.34
CA GLY A 99 -27.55 32.69 33.52
C GLY A 99 -26.50 32.98 32.44
N GLY A 100 -26.57 32.30 31.29
CA GLY A 100 -25.58 32.40 30.22
C GLY A 100 -24.50 31.31 30.23
N ASP A 101 -24.56 30.35 31.16
CA ASP A 101 -23.63 29.21 31.18
C ASP A 101 -24.05 28.14 30.15
N ILE A 102 -23.34 28.11 29.02
CA ILE A 102 -23.55 27.14 27.94
C ILE A 102 -23.28 25.70 28.40
N VAL A 103 -22.28 25.47 29.24
CA VAL A 103 -21.89 24.12 29.69
C VAL A 103 -22.98 23.57 30.61
N ALA A 104 -23.48 24.39 31.54
CA ALA A 104 -24.58 24.02 32.40
C ALA A 104 -25.87 23.73 31.60
N ALA A 105 -26.18 24.56 30.60
CA ALA A 105 -27.34 24.36 29.74
C ALA A 105 -27.25 23.09 28.89
N TYR A 106 -26.08 22.80 28.31
CA TYR A 106 -25.83 21.54 27.61
C TYR A 106 -26.01 20.31 28.52
N ASN A 107 -25.49 20.38 29.75
CA ASN A 107 -25.62 19.30 30.73
C ASN A 107 -27.06 19.08 31.17
N ALA A 108 -27.93 20.09 31.06
CA ALA A 108 -29.36 20.02 31.38
C ALA A 108 -30.22 19.43 30.24
N LEU A 109 -29.70 19.30 29.02
CA LEU A 109 -30.41 18.63 27.93
C LEU A 109 -30.62 17.13 28.24
N PRO A 110 -31.73 16.51 27.79
CA PRO A 110 -31.91 15.07 27.90
C PRO A 110 -30.90 14.32 27.03
N ALA A 111 -30.76 13.01 27.27
CA ALA A 111 -29.86 12.15 26.49
C ALA A 111 -30.17 12.14 24.98
N THR A 112 -31.43 12.42 24.60
CA THR A 112 -31.89 12.52 23.21
C THR A 112 -31.50 13.82 22.51
N GLY A 113 -30.78 14.72 23.19
CA GLY A 113 -30.40 16.02 22.66
C GLY A 113 -31.46 17.11 22.87
N GLY A 114 -31.37 18.17 22.09
CA GLY A 114 -32.27 19.33 22.17
C GLY A 114 -31.58 20.61 21.70
N THR A 115 -32.23 21.74 21.93
CA THR A 115 -31.79 23.03 21.39
C THR A 115 -31.32 23.97 22.49
N LEU A 116 -30.09 24.46 22.37
CA LEU A 116 -29.57 25.59 23.12
C LEU A 116 -29.89 26.89 22.38
N TYR A 117 -30.76 27.70 22.97
CA TYR A 117 -31.17 28.97 22.41
C TYR A 117 -30.44 30.14 23.08
N LEU A 118 -29.76 30.93 22.25
CA LEU A 118 -28.90 32.03 22.65
C LEU A 118 -29.54 33.35 22.22
N LYS A 119 -29.93 34.17 23.20
CA LYS A 119 -30.38 35.55 22.96
C LYS A 119 -29.19 36.47 22.67
N PRO A 120 -29.40 37.72 22.24
CA PRO A 120 -28.30 38.65 22.03
C PRO A 120 -27.52 38.86 23.33
N GLY A 121 -26.21 38.67 23.29
CA GLY A 121 -25.38 38.64 24.51
C GLY A 121 -24.03 37.96 24.29
N ASN A 122 -23.16 38.00 25.30
CA ASN A 122 -21.86 37.34 25.28
C ASN A 122 -21.87 36.12 26.20
N TYR A 123 -21.58 34.96 25.66
CA TYR A 123 -21.54 33.67 26.37
C TYR A 123 -20.10 33.16 26.38
N ASN A 124 -19.44 33.26 27.52
CA ASN A 124 -18.05 32.82 27.67
C ASN A 124 -18.02 31.44 28.34
N PHE A 125 -17.34 30.49 27.73
CA PHE A 125 -17.12 29.15 28.25
C PHE A 125 -15.70 28.72 27.83
N GLY A 126 -14.98 27.99 28.68
CA GLY A 126 -13.61 27.58 28.35
C GLY A 126 -13.61 26.59 27.18
N SER A 127 -14.18 25.42 27.42
CA SER A 127 -14.36 24.36 26.43
C SER A 127 -15.64 23.60 26.74
N LEU A 128 -16.35 23.19 25.69
CA LEU A 128 -17.50 22.31 25.76
C LEU A 128 -17.19 21.03 25.00
N LEU A 129 -17.20 19.90 25.72
CA LEU A 129 -17.11 18.58 25.12
C LEU A 129 -18.49 17.97 24.95
N VAL A 130 -18.90 17.82 23.69
CA VAL A 130 -20.14 17.20 23.26
C VAL A 130 -19.84 15.75 22.89
N ALA A 131 -19.78 14.89 23.93
CA ALA A 131 -19.38 13.49 23.80
C ALA A 131 -20.47 12.46 24.16
N THR A 132 -21.64 12.92 24.59
CA THR A 132 -22.65 12.06 25.25
C THR A 132 -24.06 12.25 24.71
N LYS A 133 -24.25 13.14 23.74
CA LYS A 133 -25.57 13.49 23.19
C LYS A 133 -25.45 13.76 21.69
N ASP A 134 -26.27 13.07 20.91
CA ASP A 134 -26.58 13.41 19.53
C ASP A 134 -27.69 14.47 19.49
N ASN A 135 -27.99 15.00 18.29
CA ASN A 135 -29.16 15.86 18.06
C ASN A 135 -29.12 17.16 18.91
N VAL A 136 -27.99 17.87 18.88
CA VAL A 136 -27.75 19.08 19.67
C VAL A 136 -27.62 20.30 18.77
N HIS A 137 -28.55 21.24 18.91
CA HIS A 137 -28.59 22.45 18.08
C HIS A 137 -28.28 23.69 18.91
N PHE A 138 -27.50 24.61 18.37
CA PHE A 138 -27.23 25.94 18.89
C PHE A 138 -27.88 26.96 17.97
N LEU A 139 -28.88 27.68 18.49
CA LEU A 139 -29.62 28.69 17.75
C LEU A 139 -29.40 30.06 18.38
N GLY A 140 -28.77 30.96 17.64
CA GLY A 140 -28.59 32.36 18.03
C GLY A 140 -29.71 33.27 17.49
N GLU A 141 -30.11 34.24 18.31
CA GLU A 141 -30.66 35.49 17.81
C GLU A 141 -29.52 36.41 17.34
N THR A 142 -29.82 37.33 16.42
CA THR A 142 -28.86 38.32 15.94
C THR A 142 -28.16 39.03 17.10
N GLY A 143 -26.83 38.90 17.18
CA GLY A 143 -26.00 39.49 18.24
C GLY A 143 -25.63 38.51 19.37
N ALA A 144 -26.07 37.25 19.32
CA ALA A 144 -25.56 36.19 20.18
C ALA A 144 -24.09 35.88 19.85
N THR A 145 -23.20 36.12 20.80
CA THR A 145 -21.76 35.94 20.67
C THR A 145 -21.28 34.88 21.65
N ILE A 146 -20.61 33.85 21.16
CA ILE A 146 -20.03 32.81 21.99
C ILE A 146 -18.50 32.87 21.93
N ARG A 147 -17.86 32.58 23.06
CA ARG A 147 -16.41 32.61 23.24
C ARG A 147 -16.00 31.36 23.99
N GLY A 148 -15.36 30.44 23.29
CA GLY A 148 -15.02 29.11 23.80
C GLY A 148 -14.87 28.10 22.67
N THR A 149 -14.29 26.95 23.00
CA THR A 149 -14.09 25.84 22.06
C THR A 149 -15.20 24.81 22.18
N ILE A 150 -15.76 24.35 21.06
CA ILE A 150 -16.71 23.24 21.03
C ILE A 150 -16.04 22.02 20.41
N ARG A 151 -16.03 20.89 21.13
CA ARG A 151 -15.51 19.61 20.65
C ARG A 151 -16.63 18.60 20.53
N VAL A 152 -16.85 18.05 19.35
CA VAL A 152 -17.82 16.99 19.09
C VAL A 152 -17.08 15.69 18.85
N ILE A 153 -17.38 14.69 19.67
CA ILE A 153 -16.83 13.34 19.52
C ILE A 153 -17.86 12.31 19.95
N CYS A 154 -17.86 11.10 19.38
CA CYS A 154 -18.80 10.04 19.79
C CYS A 154 -18.58 9.51 21.22
N GLY A 155 -17.44 9.81 21.85
CA GLY A 155 -17.09 9.37 23.20
C GLY A 155 -15.65 9.74 23.56
N THR A 156 -15.25 9.54 24.81
CA THR A 156 -13.89 9.89 25.28
C THR A 156 -12.99 8.69 25.52
N GLY A 157 -13.54 7.48 25.56
CA GLY A 157 -12.80 6.27 25.87
C GLY A 157 -12.28 6.20 27.31
N PRO A 158 -11.54 5.14 27.67
CA PRO A 158 -10.84 5.05 28.94
C PRO A 158 -9.90 6.25 29.13
N ASN A 159 -9.88 6.86 30.32
CA ASN A 159 -8.98 7.98 30.66
C ASN A 159 -9.01 9.19 29.71
N ASN A 160 -10.09 9.38 28.94
CA ASN A 160 -10.21 10.39 27.88
C ASN A 160 -9.22 10.22 26.71
N ASP A 161 -8.69 9.01 26.52
CA ASP A 161 -7.70 8.74 25.49
C ASP A 161 -8.20 9.01 24.06
N TRP A 162 -9.51 8.94 23.81
CA TRP A 162 -10.05 9.21 22.45
C TRP A 162 -10.12 10.70 22.11
N LEU A 163 -9.87 11.61 23.07
CA LEU A 163 -9.72 13.04 22.77
C LEU A 163 -8.38 13.36 22.10
N ASP A 164 -7.42 12.43 22.16
CA ASP A 164 -6.15 12.51 21.47
C ASP A 164 -6.25 11.75 20.14
N TYR A 165 -5.85 12.42 19.06
CA TYR A 165 -5.94 11.90 17.70
C TYR A 165 -5.23 10.54 17.56
N GLY A 166 -3.96 10.46 18.00
CA GLY A 166 -3.11 9.28 17.79
C GLY A 166 -3.58 8.09 18.63
N LYS A 167 -3.99 8.35 19.87
CA LYS A 167 -4.57 7.32 20.73
C LYS A 167 -5.92 6.82 20.22
N PHE A 168 -6.79 7.72 19.74
CA PHE A 168 -8.06 7.31 19.16
C PHE A 168 -7.85 6.47 17.90
N ASN A 169 -6.94 6.93 17.03
CA ASN A 169 -6.54 6.21 15.84
C ASN A 169 -6.07 4.79 16.14
N LEU A 170 -5.13 4.65 17.07
CA LEU A 170 -4.61 3.36 17.51
C LEU A 170 -5.70 2.45 18.09
N ALA A 171 -6.62 3.02 18.87
CA ALA A 171 -7.73 2.26 19.45
C ALA A 171 -8.71 1.73 18.38
N VAL A 172 -9.02 2.53 17.36
CA VAL A 172 -9.82 2.09 16.20
C VAL A 172 -9.07 1.02 15.40
N HIS A 173 -7.76 1.19 15.18
CA HIS A 173 -6.90 0.23 14.47
C HIS A 173 -6.84 -1.14 15.16
N GLN A 174 -6.66 -1.16 16.47
CA GLN A 174 -6.61 -2.38 17.28
C GLN A 174 -7.98 -3.06 17.45
N ASN A 175 -9.02 -2.55 16.78
CA ASN A 175 -10.39 -3.05 16.85
C ASN A 175 -10.93 -3.10 18.30
N GLN A 176 -10.58 -2.09 19.12
CA GLN A 176 -11.14 -1.99 20.46
C GLN A 176 -12.66 -1.75 20.36
N PRO A 177 -13.53 -2.58 20.97
CA PRO A 177 -14.97 -2.57 20.69
C PRO A 177 -15.63 -1.19 20.80
N GLY A 178 -15.33 -0.45 21.89
CA GLY A 178 -15.90 0.89 22.10
C GLY A 178 -15.39 1.94 21.11
N ALA A 179 -14.11 1.89 20.71
CA ALA A 179 -13.55 2.84 19.76
C ALA A 179 -14.07 2.58 18.34
N ARG A 180 -14.18 1.31 17.96
CA ARG A 180 -14.74 0.86 16.68
C ARG A 180 -16.20 1.28 16.55
N GLU A 181 -17.01 1.04 17.58
CA GLU A 181 -18.42 1.47 17.63
C GLU A 181 -18.56 2.99 17.55
N CYS A 182 -17.73 3.73 18.29
CA CYS A 182 -17.66 5.19 18.24
C CYS A 182 -17.42 5.67 16.80
N PHE A 183 -16.42 5.11 16.12
CA PHE A 183 -16.03 5.48 14.76
C PHE A 183 -17.06 5.10 13.69
N THR A 184 -17.78 3.99 13.84
CA THR A 184 -18.81 3.55 12.89
C THR A 184 -20.14 4.28 13.07
N SER A 185 -20.59 4.42 14.33
CA SER A 185 -21.91 5.00 14.65
C SER A 185 -21.91 6.52 14.52
N ARG A 186 -20.80 7.15 14.94
CA ARG A 186 -20.49 8.59 14.88
C ARG A 186 -21.50 9.49 15.60
N ALA A 187 -20.96 10.50 16.28
CA ALA A 187 -21.75 11.58 16.85
C ALA A 187 -22.51 12.28 15.72
N SER A 188 -23.80 12.56 15.86
CA SER A 188 -24.58 13.10 14.74
C SER A 188 -25.61 14.17 15.07
N ASN A 189 -25.97 14.92 14.03
CA ASN A 189 -27.04 15.91 14.02
C ASN A 189 -26.73 17.13 14.91
N TYR A 190 -25.78 17.95 14.46
CA TYR A 190 -25.38 19.18 15.12
C TYR A 190 -25.60 20.38 14.22
N TYR A 191 -26.28 21.41 14.73
CA TYR A 191 -26.62 22.58 13.94
C TYR A 191 -26.28 23.87 14.68
N PHE A 192 -25.55 24.75 14.01
CA PHE A 192 -25.16 26.06 14.54
C PHE A 192 -25.75 27.12 13.63
N LYS A 193 -26.70 27.91 14.12
CA LYS A 193 -27.39 28.90 13.30
C LYS A 193 -27.30 30.29 13.91
N ASN A 194 -26.94 31.29 13.10
CA ASN A 194 -26.98 32.72 13.47
C ASN A 194 -26.18 33.07 14.74
N ILE A 195 -24.99 32.48 14.90
CA ILE A 195 -24.11 32.71 16.05
C ILE A 195 -22.84 33.42 15.61
N ILE A 196 -22.37 34.35 16.44
CA ILE A 196 -21.04 34.94 16.31
C ILE A 196 -20.08 34.14 17.20
N PHE A 197 -19.07 33.52 16.61
CA PHE A 197 -17.93 32.96 17.31
C PHE A 197 -16.83 34.01 17.35
N ASP A 198 -16.37 34.36 18.55
CA ASP A 198 -15.39 35.43 18.77
C ASP A 198 -14.15 34.89 19.50
N GLY A 199 -13.01 34.85 18.81
CA GLY A 199 -11.74 34.36 19.35
C GLY A 199 -11.04 35.34 20.29
N GLN A 200 -11.52 36.59 20.41
CA GLN A 200 -10.96 37.64 21.27
C GLN A 200 -9.46 37.92 21.06
N GLY A 201 -8.95 37.71 19.85
CA GLY A 201 -7.54 37.88 19.51
C GLY A 201 -6.64 36.76 20.04
N GLN A 202 -7.20 35.62 20.42
CA GLN A 202 -6.45 34.48 20.97
C GLN A 202 -6.31 33.32 19.97
N PRO A 203 -5.22 32.53 20.09
CA PRO A 203 -5.00 31.31 19.34
C PRO A 203 -5.80 30.13 19.88
N ASN A 204 -7.11 30.22 19.72
CA ASN A 204 -8.06 29.21 20.16
C ASN A 204 -8.67 28.44 18.99
N GLU A 205 -8.87 27.15 19.18
CA GLU A 205 -9.74 26.33 18.33
C GLU A 205 -11.20 26.73 18.54
N LEU A 206 -11.96 27.00 17.47
CA LEU A 206 -13.39 27.30 17.57
C LEU A 206 -14.19 26.00 17.66
N PHE A 207 -14.03 25.11 16.68
CA PHE A 207 -14.76 23.86 16.60
C PHE A 207 -13.87 22.70 16.15
N TYR A 208 -13.97 21.58 16.86
CA TYR A 208 -13.30 20.34 16.52
C TYR A 208 -14.31 19.20 16.46
N ALA A 209 -14.24 18.40 15.40
CA ALA A 209 -15.02 17.18 15.26
C ALA A 209 -14.13 15.96 15.00
N SER A 210 -14.43 14.88 15.73
CA SER A 210 -13.87 13.54 15.53
C SER A 210 -15.01 12.52 15.57
N ALA A 211 -15.00 11.57 14.65
CA ALA A 211 -16.04 10.57 14.45
C ALA A 211 -17.44 11.18 14.53
N ALA A 212 -17.68 12.22 13.73
CA ALA A 212 -18.93 12.99 13.72
C ALA A 212 -19.53 13.10 12.31
N LYS A 213 -20.85 13.14 12.20
CA LYS A 213 -21.55 13.38 10.93
C LYS A 213 -22.74 14.32 11.07
N ASN A 214 -23.22 14.86 9.95
CA ASN A 214 -24.44 15.68 9.91
C ASN A 214 -24.28 16.93 10.78
N VAL A 215 -23.32 17.77 10.41
CA VAL A 215 -22.97 19.01 11.12
C VAL A 215 -23.16 20.20 10.18
N VAL A 216 -23.98 21.18 10.56
CA VAL A 216 -24.23 22.36 9.71
C VAL A 216 -23.97 23.64 10.49
N PHE A 217 -23.21 24.55 9.90
CA PHE A 217 -23.08 25.95 10.29
C PHE A 217 -23.85 26.79 9.28
N ASP A 218 -24.85 27.55 9.71
CA ASP A 218 -25.72 28.33 8.83
C ASP A 218 -25.87 29.77 9.33
N GLY A 219 -25.40 30.72 8.54
CA GLY A 219 -25.46 32.14 8.91
C GLY A 219 -24.56 32.49 10.10
N VAL A 220 -23.48 31.74 10.34
CA VAL A 220 -22.57 32.03 11.46
C VAL A 220 -21.54 33.09 11.06
N THR A 221 -21.04 33.82 12.05
CA THR A 221 -19.89 34.74 11.87
C THR A 221 -18.74 34.26 12.72
N VAL A 222 -17.56 34.06 12.12
CA VAL A 222 -16.32 33.71 12.82
C VAL A 222 -15.40 34.92 12.78
N ARG A 223 -14.96 35.41 13.95
CA ARG A 223 -14.08 36.59 13.99
C ARG A 223 -13.05 36.58 15.09
N ASN A 224 -12.02 37.41 14.94
CA ASN A 224 -10.99 37.68 15.95
C ASN A 224 -10.22 36.43 16.44
N PHE A 225 -10.07 35.40 15.61
CA PHE A 225 -9.15 34.30 15.89
C PHE A 225 -7.76 34.64 15.33
N THR A 226 -6.70 34.30 16.07
CA THR A 226 -5.30 34.59 15.73
C THR A 226 -4.50 33.31 15.76
N THR A 227 -3.44 33.18 14.97
CA THR A 227 -2.61 31.97 15.00
C THR A 227 -1.43 32.12 15.97
N PRO A 228 -1.06 31.07 16.74
CA PRO A 228 0.15 31.11 17.57
C PRO A 228 1.42 31.21 16.69
N CYS A 229 1.30 30.91 15.40
CA CYS A 229 2.40 31.00 14.46
C CYS A 229 2.83 32.44 14.16
N ASP A 230 2.04 33.46 14.52
CA ASP A 230 2.41 34.86 14.27
C ASP A 230 3.64 35.30 15.07
N THR A 231 3.96 34.60 16.17
CA THR A 231 5.15 34.84 17.00
C THR A 231 6.26 33.80 16.80
N ASP A 232 5.98 32.68 16.12
CA ASP A 232 6.94 31.60 15.84
C ASP A 232 6.92 31.22 14.34
N PRO A 233 7.95 31.60 13.55
CA PRO A 233 8.06 31.26 12.14
C PRO A 233 8.20 29.74 11.86
N SER A 234 8.56 28.94 12.85
CA SER A 234 8.68 27.47 12.74
C SER A 234 7.36 26.73 12.99
N CYS A 235 6.32 27.45 13.41
CA CYS A 235 4.99 26.93 13.65
C CYS A 235 4.32 26.51 12.33
N PHE A 236 4.06 25.21 12.20
CA PHE A 236 3.41 24.60 11.03
C PHE A 236 2.21 23.69 11.40
N PRO A 237 1.24 24.13 12.23
CA PRO A 237 0.10 23.30 12.58
C PRO A 237 -0.84 23.13 11.37
N HIS A 238 -1.41 21.94 11.20
CA HIS A 238 -2.49 21.68 10.25
C HIS A 238 -3.85 22.01 10.89
N GLY A 239 -4.08 23.28 11.27
CA GLY A 239 -5.27 23.68 12.05
C GLY A 239 -6.14 24.74 11.37
N GLY A 240 -7.47 24.64 11.55
CA GLY A 240 -8.45 25.61 11.07
C GLY A 240 -9.40 26.09 12.17
N ASN A 241 -10.19 27.14 11.93
CA ASN A 241 -11.23 27.54 12.90
C ASN A 241 -12.28 26.43 13.07
N ILE A 242 -12.74 25.85 11.96
CA ILE A 242 -13.63 24.69 11.97
C ILE A 242 -12.84 23.50 11.45
N GLU A 243 -12.62 22.52 12.33
CA GLU A 243 -11.78 21.37 12.07
C GLU A 243 -12.57 20.06 12.18
N CYS A 244 -12.30 19.15 11.23
CA CYS A 244 -12.53 17.73 11.41
C CYS A 244 -11.32 16.95 10.89
N ASN A 245 -10.80 16.03 11.71
CA ASN A 245 -9.65 15.24 11.33
C ASN A 245 -9.75 13.75 11.65
N ALA A 246 -10.90 13.20 12.02
CA ALA A 246 -11.02 11.76 12.30
C ALA A 246 -12.37 11.20 11.84
N GLY A 247 -12.51 10.85 10.56
CA GLY A 247 -13.69 10.11 10.06
C GLY A 247 -15.02 10.87 9.99
N CYS A 248 -15.02 12.19 9.74
CA CYS A 248 -16.28 12.92 9.59
C CYS A 248 -16.93 12.79 8.21
N SER A 249 -18.22 13.10 8.14
CA SER A 249 -18.96 13.20 6.88
C SER A 249 -20.14 14.18 7.02
N ASN A 250 -20.63 14.72 5.90
CA ASN A 250 -21.80 15.59 5.88
C ASN A 250 -21.65 16.83 6.79
N LEU A 251 -20.53 17.54 6.63
CA LEU A 251 -20.21 18.78 7.37
C LEU A 251 -20.31 19.98 6.43
N TRP A 252 -21.19 20.93 6.73
CA TRP A 252 -21.51 22.05 5.84
C TRP A 252 -21.41 23.41 6.52
N ILE A 253 -20.89 24.37 5.78
CA ILE A 253 -20.88 25.79 6.14
C ILE A 253 -21.67 26.54 5.08
N LEU A 254 -22.78 27.12 5.48
CA LEU A 254 -23.76 27.76 4.62
C LEU A 254 -23.90 29.23 5.03
N ASN A 255 -23.97 30.13 4.05
CA ASN A 255 -24.37 31.53 4.28
C ASN A 255 -23.55 32.27 5.36
N SER A 256 -22.30 31.86 5.57
CA SER A 256 -21.53 32.25 6.75
C SER A 256 -20.47 33.30 6.42
N ARG A 257 -19.95 33.96 7.45
CA ARG A 257 -18.97 35.03 7.33
C ARG A 257 -17.75 34.74 8.19
N PHE A 258 -16.57 34.87 7.62
CA PHE A 258 -15.29 34.69 8.31
C PHE A 258 -14.49 36.00 8.25
N GLU A 259 -13.94 36.39 9.39
CA GLU A 259 -13.21 37.64 9.67
C GLU A 259 -12.04 37.35 10.64
N GLY A 260 -11.07 36.58 10.17
CA GLY A 260 -10.03 35.98 11.03
C GLY A 260 -8.62 36.09 10.47
N ARG A 261 -7.63 35.86 11.35
CA ARG A 261 -6.20 35.81 11.00
C ARG A 261 -5.56 34.46 11.36
N GLU A 262 -6.37 33.41 11.43
CA GLU A 262 -5.89 32.06 11.67
C GLU A 262 -5.09 31.55 10.46
N GLN A 263 -4.49 30.38 10.60
CA GLN A 263 -3.80 29.72 9.49
C GLN A 263 -4.78 29.33 8.36
N PHE A 264 -5.87 28.66 8.72
CA PHE A 264 -6.96 28.28 7.81
C PHE A 264 -8.33 28.60 8.41
N ALA A 265 -9.33 28.88 7.56
CA ALA A 265 -10.71 29.00 8.03
C ALA A 265 -11.29 27.61 8.35
N VAL A 266 -10.98 26.62 7.51
CA VAL A 266 -11.52 25.26 7.58
C VAL A 266 -10.44 24.23 7.28
N TYR A 267 -10.36 23.20 8.12
CA TYR A 267 -9.49 22.04 7.93
C TYR A 267 -10.31 20.74 8.02
N PHE A 268 -10.57 20.10 6.88
CA PHE A 268 -11.31 18.83 6.80
C PHE A 268 -10.42 17.73 6.24
N ASP A 269 -10.03 16.80 7.10
CA ASP A 269 -9.15 15.70 6.75
C ASP A 269 -9.94 14.38 6.63
N GLY A 270 -10.13 13.94 5.39
CA GLY A 270 -10.88 12.73 5.05
C GLY A 270 -12.41 12.86 5.11
N CYS A 271 -12.95 14.07 5.00
CA CYS A 271 -14.38 14.34 5.07
C CYS A 271 -15.11 13.94 3.76
N HIS A 272 -16.28 13.35 3.89
CA HIS A 272 -17.12 12.93 2.74
C HIS A 272 -18.42 13.73 2.69
N ASN A 273 -18.82 14.22 1.51
CA ASN A 273 -20.04 15.05 1.32
C ASN A 273 -20.02 16.31 2.20
N CYS A 274 -18.94 17.08 2.14
CA CYS A 274 -18.73 18.24 2.99
C CYS A 274 -18.54 19.51 2.13
N GLY A 275 -18.72 20.70 2.69
CA GLY A 275 -18.52 21.89 1.86
C GLY A 275 -18.81 23.24 2.49
N ILE A 276 -18.48 24.26 1.71
CA ILE A 276 -18.64 25.68 2.03
C ILE A 276 -19.42 26.33 0.89
N VAL A 277 -20.58 26.87 1.20
CA VAL A 277 -21.54 27.37 0.23
C VAL A 277 -21.99 28.78 0.61
N ASN A 278 -22.01 29.67 -0.37
CA ASN A 278 -22.55 31.02 -0.24
C ASN A 278 -21.97 31.81 0.95
N SER A 279 -20.69 31.64 1.24
CA SER A 279 -20.01 32.22 2.40
C SER A 279 -19.00 33.30 1.99
N THR A 280 -18.73 34.23 2.90
CA THR A 280 -17.83 35.35 2.67
C THR A 280 -16.61 35.27 3.59
N PHE A 281 -15.42 35.46 3.02
CA PHE A 281 -14.14 35.45 3.71
C PHE A 281 -13.49 36.82 3.53
N ASN A 282 -13.57 37.63 4.58
CA ASN A 282 -12.88 38.91 4.68
C ASN A 282 -11.66 38.68 5.59
N ASP A 283 -10.55 39.38 5.36
CA ASP A 283 -9.27 39.30 6.12
C ASP A 283 -8.18 38.33 5.61
N ASN A 284 -6.95 38.61 6.08
CA ASN A 284 -5.70 37.93 5.71
C ASN A 284 -5.48 36.63 6.50
N TYR A 285 -6.28 35.59 6.22
CA TYR A 285 -5.91 34.23 6.61
C TYR A 285 -4.50 33.93 6.10
N ARG A 286 -3.65 33.37 6.96
CA ARG A 286 -2.21 33.34 6.70
C ARG A 286 -1.84 32.38 5.56
N ALA A 287 -2.47 31.21 5.52
CA ALA A 287 -2.15 30.17 4.55
C ALA A 287 -3.30 29.91 3.56
N GLY A 288 -4.54 29.80 4.03
CA GLY A 288 -5.66 29.57 3.12
C GLY A 288 -7.06 29.60 3.73
N ILE A 289 -8.08 29.30 2.92
CA ILE A 289 -9.46 29.21 3.39
C ILE A 289 -9.86 27.77 3.67
N GLY A 290 -9.96 26.94 2.63
CA GLY A 290 -10.38 25.54 2.74
C GLY A 290 -9.24 24.58 2.50
N VAL A 291 -8.97 23.72 3.47
CA VAL A 291 -8.00 22.62 3.36
C VAL A 291 -8.76 21.30 3.46
N PHE A 292 -8.77 20.55 2.36
CA PHE A 292 -9.49 19.28 2.23
C PHE A 292 -8.47 18.17 1.93
N LEU A 293 -8.15 17.36 2.93
CA LEU A 293 -7.06 16.40 2.84
C LEU A 293 -7.52 14.95 2.90
N THR A 294 -6.56 14.06 2.72
CA THR A 294 -6.72 12.63 2.92
C THR A 294 -6.20 12.23 4.29
N ASN A 295 -7.05 11.58 5.05
CA ASN A 295 -6.80 11.13 6.40
C ASN A 295 -6.57 9.61 6.42
N ASP A 296 -5.44 9.21 5.85
CA ASP A 296 -5.09 7.79 5.70
C ASP A 296 -5.07 7.03 7.03
N ASP A 297 -4.74 7.74 8.11
CA ASP A 297 -4.74 7.24 9.47
C ASP A 297 -6.08 6.59 9.81
N PHE A 298 -7.21 7.12 9.32
CA PHE A 298 -8.55 6.59 9.62
C PHE A 298 -9.21 5.77 8.50
N SER A 299 -8.49 5.45 7.41
CA SER A 299 -8.94 4.44 6.46
C SER A 299 -8.87 3.06 7.13
N TYR A 300 -9.93 2.28 7.16
CA TYR A 300 -9.94 0.91 7.72
C TYR A 300 -10.97 0.05 6.98
N ASP A 301 -10.70 -1.21 6.70
CA ASP A 301 -11.75 -2.19 6.36
C ASP A 301 -12.66 -2.32 7.60
N LEU A 302 -13.82 -1.67 7.57
CA LEU A 302 -14.75 -1.54 8.70
C LEU A 302 -15.68 -2.76 8.79
N ASN A 303 -16.06 -3.30 7.63
CA ASN A 303 -17.00 -4.40 7.46
C ASN A 303 -16.35 -5.80 7.42
N ASN A 304 -15.00 -5.88 7.41
CA ASN A 304 -14.18 -7.10 7.32
C ASN A 304 -14.47 -7.96 6.08
N ASN A 305 -14.74 -7.34 4.93
CA ASN A 305 -15.14 -8.01 3.68
C ASN A 305 -13.96 -8.60 2.87
N ASN A 306 -12.95 -9.14 3.53
CA ASN A 306 -11.69 -9.64 2.95
C ASN A 306 -10.75 -8.54 2.42
N ASN A 307 -10.52 -7.46 3.19
CA ASN A 307 -9.61 -6.37 2.86
C ASN A 307 -10.01 -5.58 1.59
N GLN A 308 -11.31 -5.54 1.25
CA GLN A 308 -11.82 -4.67 0.19
C GLN A 308 -12.38 -3.39 0.80
N PHE A 309 -11.63 -2.29 0.69
CA PHE A 309 -12.12 -1.01 1.18
C PHE A 309 -13.33 -0.53 0.37
N ASP A 310 -14.47 -0.43 1.03
CA ASP A 310 -15.61 0.28 0.48
C ASP A 310 -15.27 1.78 0.33
N PRO A 311 -15.89 2.51 -0.61
CA PRO A 311 -15.61 3.93 -0.78
C PRO A 311 -15.78 4.77 0.50
N ASP A 312 -16.68 4.39 1.40
CA ASP A 312 -16.91 5.03 2.71
C ASP A 312 -16.01 4.52 3.84
N GLU A 313 -15.11 3.57 3.55
CA GLU A 313 -14.07 3.09 4.46
C GLU A 313 -12.74 3.79 4.21
N THR A 314 -12.48 4.21 2.97
CA THR A 314 -11.34 5.07 2.63
C THR A 314 -11.61 6.51 3.09
N ARG A 315 -10.69 7.15 3.81
CA ARG A 315 -10.83 8.54 4.29
C ARG A 315 -10.05 9.52 3.42
N ASN A 316 -10.17 9.38 2.10
CA ASN A 316 -9.80 10.42 1.13
C ASN A 316 -10.93 11.44 1.08
N ALA A 317 -10.68 12.75 1.27
CA ALA A 317 -11.77 13.71 1.15
C ALA A 317 -12.50 13.53 -0.19
N ASN A 318 -13.83 13.45 -0.19
CA ASN A 318 -14.58 13.02 -1.37
C ASN A 318 -15.93 13.72 -1.45
N TYR A 319 -16.34 14.12 -2.65
CA TYR A 319 -17.56 14.90 -2.89
C TYR A 319 -17.58 16.16 -2.03
N ILE A 320 -16.63 17.07 -2.31
CA ILE A 320 -16.49 18.33 -1.59
C ILE A 320 -17.05 19.46 -2.44
N ALA A 321 -17.73 20.43 -1.84
CA ALA A 321 -18.19 21.63 -2.54
C ALA A 321 -17.61 22.91 -1.93
N PHE A 322 -17.01 23.75 -2.77
CA PHE A 322 -16.66 25.13 -2.46
C PHE A 322 -17.32 26.02 -3.51
N TYR A 323 -18.52 26.49 -3.20
CA TYR A 323 -19.48 26.97 -4.19
C TYR A 323 -20.08 28.33 -3.84
N LYS A 324 -20.08 29.27 -4.80
CA LYS A 324 -20.64 30.62 -4.64
C LYS A 324 -20.07 31.42 -3.46
N ASN A 325 -18.81 31.20 -3.11
CA ASN A 325 -18.17 31.96 -2.04
C ASN A 325 -17.57 33.27 -2.56
N ASN A 326 -17.49 34.27 -1.69
CA ASN A 326 -16.76 35.51 -1.92
C ASN A 326 -15.51 35.54 -1.02
N VAL A 327 -14.34 35.69 -1.62
CA VAL A 327 -13.05 35.69 -0.92
C VAL A 327 -12.31 36.97 -1.25
N ASP A 328 -11.91 37.75 -0.25
CA ASP A 328 -11.21 39.02 -0.46
C ASP A 328 -9.80 38.81 -1.03
N SER A 329 -8.84 38.39 -0.21
CA SER A 329 -7.50 38.04 -0.67
C SER A 329 -6.82 37.04 0.26
N VAL A 330 -6.18 36.01 -0.29
CA VAL A 330 -5.53 34.95 0.50
C VAL A 330 -4.43 34.25 -0.29
N TYR A 331 -3.44 33.64 0.38
CA TYR A 331 -2.40 32.89 -0.31
C TYR A 331 -2.98 31.72 -1.13
N THR A 332 -3.68 30.76 -0.49
CA THR A 332 -4.40 29.67 -1.17
C THR A 332 -5.89 29.69 -0.86
N VAL A 333 -6.80 29.70 -1.85
CA VAL A 333 -8.25 29.63 -1.51
C VAL A 333 -8.62 28.20 -1.10
N VAL A 334 -8.30 27.22 -1.94
CA VAL A 334 -8.51 25.79 -1.66
C VAL A 334 -7.21 25.01 -1.83
N ALA A 335 -6.86 24.21 -0.83
CA ALA A 335 -5.86 23.15 -0.93
C ALA A 335 -6.57 21.80 -0.82
N ASN A 336 -6.43 20.95 -1.83
CA ASN A 336 -7.12 19.67 -1.96
C ASN A 336 -6.12 18.52 -2.15
N SER A 337 -6.28 17.42 -1.40
CA SER A 337 -5.71 16.11 -1.74
C SER A 337 -6.75 14.97 -1.80
N GLY A 338 -8.03 15.33 -1.75
CA GLY A 338 -9.18 14.47 -1.96
C GLY A 338 -9.64 14.42 -3.41
N LYS A 339 -10.74 13.74 -3.74
CA LYS A 339 -11.28 13.61 -5.10
C LYS A 339 -12.70 14.15 -5.25
N SER A 340 -13.15 14.32 -6.49
CA SER A 340 -14.51 14.77 -6.79
C SER A 340 -14.86 16.12 -6.14
N MET A 341 -13.97 17.10 -6.28
CA MET A 341 -14.15 18.46 -5.76
C MET A 341 -14.95 19.35 -6.73
N MET A 342 -15.97 20.04 -6.23
CA MET A 342 -16.69 21.10 -6.94
C MET A 342 -16.20 22.47 -6.47
N PHE A 343 -15.34 23.12 -7.23
CA PHE A 343 -14.88 24.49 -6.99
C PHE A 343 -15.49 25.43 -8.03
N ALA A 344 -16.64 26.03 -7.73
CA ALA A 344 -17.39 26.75 -8.75
C ALA A 344 -18.13 28.01 -8.30
N ARG A 345 -18.26 28.95 -9.24
CA ARG A 345 -19.00 30.22 -9.08
C ARG A 345 -18.50 31.10 -7.95
N ASN A 346 -17.23 30.97 -7.58
CA ASN A 346 -16.62 31.79 -6.54
C ASN A 346 -16.14 33.13 -7.12
N THR A 347 -16.23 34.19 -6.31
CA THR A 347 -15.59 35.49 -6.58
C THR A 347 -14.40 35.64 -5.66
N ILE A 348 -13.22 35.88 -6.22
CA ILE A 348 -11.95 35.92 -5.50
C ILE A 348 -11.29 37.25 -5.83
N GLY A 349 -11.10 38.15 -4.86
CA GLY A 349 -10.50 39.47 -5.11
C GLY A 349 -9.01 39.40 -5.44
N GLY A 350 -8.26 38.60 -4.67
CA GLY A 350 -6.83 38.34 -4.86
C GLY A 350 -6.41 36.96 -4.35
N SER A 351 -5.43 36.34 -4.99
CA SER A 351 -4.83 35.12 -4.48
C SER A 351 -3.45 34.86 -5.08
N VAL A 352 -2.63 34.05 -4.40
CA VAL A 352 -1.38 33.53 -4.98
C VAL A 352 -1.66 32.23 -5.73
N ILE A 353 -2.48 31.33 -5.17
CA ILE A 353 -2.92 30.06 -5.79
C ILE A 353 -4.40 29.84 -5.45
N PRO A 354 -5.34 30.17 -6.35
CA PRO A 354 -6.77 29.97 -6.10
C PRO A 354 -7.12 28.51 -5.79
N TYR A 355 -6.66 27.57 -6.62
CA TYR A 355 -6.95 26.16 -6.43
C TYR A 355 -5.65 25.34 -6.50
N ARG A 356 -5.28 24.74 -5.37
CA ARG A 356 -4.15 23.82 -5.25
C ARG A 356 -4.68 22.40 -5.12
N ASN A 357 -4.23 21.52 -6.00
CA ASN A 357 -4.51 20.10 -5.95
C ASN A 357 -3.17 19.35 -5.81
N THR A 358 -3.07 18.49 -4.80
CA THR A 358 -1.86 17.75 -4.49
C THR A 358 -2.17 16.26 -4.38
N ALA A 359 -1.35 15.43 -5.02
CA ALA A 359 -1.40 13.98 -4.83
C ALA A 359 -0.85 13.58 -3.46
N ARG A 360 -1.44 12.56 -2.84
CA ARG A 360 -0.93 11.94 -1.61
C ARG A 360 -0.87 10.42 -1.75
N CYS A 361 0.19 9.81 -1.23
CA CYS A 361 0.26 8.36 -1.05
C CYS A 361 -0.38 7.95 0.28
N SER A 362 -0.80 6.69 0.41
CA SER A 362 -1.05 6.09 1.73
C SER A 362 0.29 5.85 2.44
N GLN A 363 0.42 6.34 3.67
CA GLN A 363 1.62 6.18 4.52
C GLN A 363 1.44 5.05 5.54
N LYS A 364 0.20 4.69 5.87
CA LYS A 364 -0.14 3.78 6.98
C LYS A 364 0.14 2.32 6.68
N TYR A 365 0.00 1.90 5.43
CA TYR A 365 -0.12 0.48 5.13
C TYR A 365 1.15 -0.16 4.55
N LEU A 366 2.24 0.60 4.38
CA LEU A 366 3.54 0.18 3.84
C LEU A 366 4.10 -1.09 4.54
N PRO A 367 4.41 -2.23 3.85
CA PRO A 367 4.43 -2.55 2.41
C PRO A 367 3.50 -3.76 1.97
N LEU A 368 2.21 -3.80 2.34
CA LEU A 368 1.15 -4.68 1.81
C LEU A 368 0.61 -4.37 0.37
N PRO A 369 0.03 -5.34 -0.37
CA PRO A 369 -0.40 -5.19 -1.79
C PRO A 369 -1.72 -4.44 -2.07
N LEU A 370 -2.49 -4.04 -1.06
CA LEU A 370 -3.92 -3.69 -1.21
C LEU A 370 -4.23 -2.22 -0.95
N TYR A 371 -3.33 -1.29 -1.25
CA TYR A 371 -3.55 0.09 -0.83
C TYR A 371 -4.58 0.85 -1.65
N PRO A 372 -5.36 1.71 -0.99
CA PRO A 372 -5.96 2.84 -1.67
C PRO A 372 -4.83 3.75 -2.16
N LYS A 373 -4.49 3.67 -3.46
CA LYS A 373 -3.87 4.80 -4.14
C LYS A 373 -4.89 5.93 -4.11
N TYR A 374 -4.58 7.00 -3.41
CA TYR A 374 -5.45 8.16 -3.40
C TYR A 374 -5.40 8.83 -4.76
N THR A 375 -6.53 8.71 -5.46
CA THR A 375 -6.74 9.19 -6.84
C THR A 375 -7.47 10.52 -6.76
N ASN A 376 -6.73 11.61 -6.89
CA ASN A 376 -7.29 12.95 -6.96
C ASN A 376 -7.80 13.23 -8.38
N THR A 377 -9.02 12.75 -8.65
CA THR A 377 -9.66 12.78 -9.98
C THR A 377 -11.10 13.27 -9.90
N TYR A 378 -11.62 13.68 -11.06
CA TYR A 378 -12.98 14.18 -11.28
C TYR A 378 -13.27 15.54 -10.64
N ASP A 379 -12.25 16.36 -10.42
CA ASP A 379 -12.45 17.72 -9.94
C ASP A 379 -13.07 18.61 -11.01
N VAL A 380 -14.05 19.41 -10.60
CA VAL A 380 -14.79 20.35 -11.45
C VAL A 380 -14.53 21.76 -10.95
N VAL A 381 -13.79 22.51 -11.74
CA VAL A 381 -13.37 23.89 -11.49
C VAL A 381 -14.04 24.79 -12.52
N ARG A 382 -15.11 25.50 -12.14
CA ARG A 382 -15.89 26.23 -13.16
C ARG A 382 -16.53 27.54 -12.75
N ASP A 383 -16.69 28.40 -13.75
CA ASP A 383 -17.46 29.65 -13.65
C ASP A 383 -16.96 30.57 -12.49
N ASN A 384 -15.69 30.44 -12.08
CA ASN A 384 -15.10 31.28 -11.04
C ASN A 384 -14.57 32.59 -11.63
N VAL A 385 -14.55 33.65 -10.82
CA VAL A 385 -14.02 34.96 -11.20
C VAL A 385 -12.92 35.38 -10.24
N LEU A 386 -11.71 35.56 -10.77
CA LEU A 386 -10.56 36.12 -10.08
C LEU A 386 -10.37 37.59 -10.48
N GLY A 387 -10.32 38.46 -9.46
CA GLY A 387 -10.14 39.90 -9.55
C GLY A 387 -8.72 40.33 -9.89
N THR A 388 -8.35 41.53 -9.47
CA THR A 388 -7.08 42.18 -9.85
C THR A 388 -5.92 41.95 -8.88
N GLY A 389 -6.15 41.30 -7.74
CA GLY A 389 -5.18 41.11 -6.66
C GLY A 389 -4.23 39.92 -6.85
N PHE A 390 -3.92 39.52 -8.08
CA PHE A 390 -3.01 38.40 -8.34
C PHE A 390 -1.54 38.86 -8.25
N SER A 391 -0.79 38.33 -7.28
CA SER A 391 0.58 38.79 -6.96
C SER A 391 1.68 37.72 -7.14
N GLY A 392 1.33 36.52 -7.61
CA GLY A 392 2.25 35.40 -7.78
C GLY A 392 2.66 35.13 -9.23
N ASN A 393 3.68 34.28 -9.40
CA ASN A 393 4.06 33.71 -10.70
C ASN A 393 3.29 32.40 -11.03
N TYR A 394 2.38 31.96 -10.15
CA TYR A 394 1.70 30.67 -10.24
C TYR A 394 0.41 30.71 -11.09
N GLY A 395 -0.18 29.56 -11.39
CA GLY A 395 -1.45 29.48 -12.14
C GLY A 395 -2.74 29.67 -11.32
N PHE A 396 -3.88 29.77 -12.01
CA PHE A 396 -5.23 29.73 -11.37
C PHE A 396 -5.44 28.40 -10.64
N MET A 397 -5.04 27.32 -11.31
CA MET A 397 -5.02 25.97 -10.77
C MET A 397 -3.58 25.47 -10.80
N ARG A 398 -3.09 24.98 -9.66
CA ARG A 398 -1.80 24.32 -9.55
C ARG A 398 -2.01 22.86 -9.17
N ILE A 399 -1.42 21.98 -9.96
CA ILE A 399 -1.43 20.54 -9.75
C ILE A 399 -0.02 20.12 -9.36
N GLU A 400 0.13 19.59 -8.16
CA GLU A 400 1.42 19.22 -7.60
C GLU A 400 1.46 17.71 -7.30
N GLU A 401 2.18 16.96 -8.14
CA GLU A 401 2.49 15.56 -7.86
C GLU A 401 3.69 15.44 -6.91
N THR A 402 4.65 16.37 -6.98
CA THR A 402 5.99 16.23 -6.39
C THR A 402 6.18 16.86 -5.02
N SER A 403 5.28 17.75 -4.57
CA SER A 403 5.54 18.66 -3.43
C SER A 403 5.41 18.01 -2.04
N HIS A 404 4.98 16.75 -1.94
CA HIS A 404 4.84 16.02 -0.68
C HIS A 404 5.45 14.61 -0.70
N ASN A 405 6.58 14.44 -1.39
CA ASN A 405 7.41 13.23 -1.34
C ASN A 405 8.01 12.93 0.05
N VAL A 406 7.78 13.77 1.07
CA VAL A 406 8.25 13.55 2.45
C VAL A 406 7.44 12.41 3.07
N GLY A 407 8.08 11.25 3.23
CA GLY A 407 7.49 10.05 3.83
C GLY A 407 6.73 9.13 2.85
N CYS A 408 6.67 9.47 1.56
CA CYS A 408 6.26 8.52 0.51
C CYS A 408 7.51 7.79 -0.01
N PRO A 409 7.56 6.44 -0.02
CA PRO A 409 8.67 5.71 -0.59
C PRO A 409 8.87 6.11 -2.06
N VAL A 410 10.13 6.26 -2.48
CA VAL A 410 10.49 6.62 -3.85
C VAL A 410 9.96 5.54 -4.82
N GLY A 411 9.11 5.92 -5.78
CA GLY A 411 8.60 5.09 -6.89
C GLY A 411 7.10 5.21 -7.21
N ASP A 412 6.48 4.22 -7.89
CA ASP A 412 5.07 4.07 -8.35
C ASP A 412 3.93 4.24 -7.29
N ARG A 413 4.31 4.68 -6.09
CA ARG A 413 3.47 4.82 -4.91
C ARG A 413 3.01 6.26 -4.68
N LEU A 414 3.32 7.18 -5.60
CA LEU A 414 2.79 8.54 -5.58
C LEU A 414 1.27 8.49 -5.74
N GLY A 415 0.54 9.35 -5.01
CA GLY A 415 -0.87 9.59 -5.33
C GLY A 415 -1.00 10.06 -6.78
N THR A 416 -2.15 9.86 -7.41
CA THR A 416 -2.35 10.32 -8.78
C THR A 416 -3.24 11.56 -8.78
N VAL A 417 -2.85 12.59 -9.56
CA VAL A 417 -3.74 13.72 -9.88
C VAL A 417 -4.10 13.65 -11.36
N GLY A 418 -5.36 13.88 -11.72
CA GLY A 418 -5.76 13.97 -13.12
C GLY A 418 -7.26 14.07 -13.33
N LYS A 419 -7.74 13.67 -14.52
CA LYS A 419 -9.15 13.71 -14.97
C LYS A 419 -9.97 14.84 -14.34
N TYR A 420 -9.67 16.09 -14.68
CA TYR A 420 -10.41 17.26 -14.19
C TYR A 420 -11.15 17.99 -15.33
N ILE A 421 -12.11 18.81 -14.93
CA ILE A 421 -12.90 19.70 -15.80
C ILE A 421 -12.69 21.14 -15.33
N VAL A 422 -12.01 21.95 -16.13
CA VAL A 422 -11.73 23.36 -15.86
C VAL A 422 -12.39 24.22 -16.94
N VAL A 423 -13.54 24.82 -16.61
CA VAL A 423 -14.37 25.49 -17.62
C VAL A 423 -14.91 26.86 -17.23
N ASN A 424 -14.90 27.80 -18.17
CA ASN A 424 -15.52 29.14 -18.04
C ASN A 424 -15.04 29.98 -16.86
N ASN A 425 -13.84 29.75 -16.35
CA ASN A 425 -13.26 30.57 -15.29
C ASN A 425 -12.67 31.86 -15.90
N THR A 426 -12.72 32.97 -15.17
CA THR A 426 -12.23 34.27 -15.63
C THR A 426 -11.17 34.82 -14.68
N VAL A 427 -10.01 35.19 -15.23
CA VAL A 427 -8.93 35.90 -14.54
C VAL A 427 -8.83 37.30 -15.13
N ASN A 428 -9.20 38.32 -14.37
CA ASN A 428 -9.33 39.69 -14.86
C ASN A 428 -7.99 40.42 -15.02
N SER A 429 -6.98 40.08 -14.21
CA SER A 429 -5.63 40.64 -14.30
C SER A 429 -4.59 39.61 -13.92
N ALA A 430 -3.79 39.19 -14.90
CA ALA A 430 -2.68 38.26 -14.76
C ALA A 430 -1.36 38.88 -15.25
N PRO A 431 -0.22 38.61 -14.57
CA PRO A 431 1.10 39.09 -14.98
C PRO A 431 1.59 38.45 -16.29
N GLY A 432 2.61 39.04 -16.91
CA GLY A 432 3.23 38.46 -18.10
C GLY A 432 3.89 37.11 -17.81
N GLY A 433 3.63 36.09 -18.64
CA GLY A 433 4.12 34.72 -18.44
C GLY A 433 3.18 33.80 -17.65
N TYR A 434 2.00 34.29 -17.27
CA TYR A 434 0.98 33.54 -16.57
C TYR A 434 0.50 32.29 -17.33
N GLN A 435 0.55 31.14 -16.65
CA GLN A 435 -0.09 29.90 -17.09
C GLN A 435 -1.41 29.72 -16.33
N PHE A 436 -2.50 29.41 -17.01
CA PHE A 436 -3.81 29.26 -16.36
C PHE A 436 -3.85 28.02 -15.45
N ILE A 437 -3.33 26.91 -15.96
CA ILE A 437 -3.11 25.67 -15.21
C ILE A 437 -1.62 25.38 -15.20
N GLU A 438 -1.07 25.18 -14.01
CA GLU A 438 0.31 24.80 -13.77
C GLU A 438 0.35 23.32 -13.38
N HIS A 439 1.15 22.54 -14.10
CA HIS A 439 1.38 21.12 -13.80
C HIS A 439 2.81 20.93 -13.32
N GLU A 440 2.96 20.40 -12.12
CA GLU A 440 4.23 19.92 -11.58
C GLU A 440 4.18 18.40 -11.45
N GLY A 441 4.72 17.71 -12.46
CA GLY A 441 4.70 16.24 -12.57
C GLY A 441 3.74 15.73 -13.65
N ASN A 442 3.49 14.43 -13.61
CA ASN A 442 2.58 13.72 -14.49
C ASN A 442 1.13 13.90 -14.02
N VAL A 443 0.25 14.23 -14.97
CA VAL A 443 -1.17 14.47 -14.70
C VAL A 443 -1.99 13.58 -15.63
N GLU A 444 -2.86 12.73 -15.07
CA GLU A 444 -3.68 11.81 -15.86
C GLU A 444 -4.73 12.57 -16.69
N GLY A 445 -5.06 12.04 -17.88
CA GLY A 445 -6.06 12.61 -18.78
C GLY A 445 -7.03 11.56 -19.36
N PRO A 446 -7.88 11.96 -20.32
CA PRO A 446 -8.00 13.30 -20.88
C PRO A 446 -8.63 14.29 -19.90
N ASN A 447 -8.07 15.50 -19.83
CA ASN A 447 -8.60 16.62 -19.06
C ASN A 447 -9.39 17.55 -19.95
N VAL A 448 -10.42 18.19 -19.41
CA VAL A 448 -11.25 19.15 -20.15
C VAL A 448 -10.90 20.56 -19.71
N ILE A 449 -10.32 21.34 -20.63
CA ILE A 449 -10.02 22.76 -20.40
C ILE A 449 -10.74 23.55 -21.49
N CYS A 450 -11.74 24.36 -21.14
CA CYS A 450 -12.56 25.05 -22.14
C CYS A 450 -13.12 26.38 -21.65
N GLY A 451 -13.15 27.39 -22.52
CA GLY A 451 -13.86 28.65 -22.28
C GLY A 451 -13.26 29.53 -21.15
N ASN A 452 -12.09 29.19 -20.63
CA ASN A 452 -11.44 29.99 -19.60
C ASN A 452 -10.83 31.27 -20.20
N MET A 453 -10.96 32.39 -19.49
CA MET A 453 -10.57 33.73 -19.93
C MET A 453 -9.46 34.29 -19.04
N VAL A 454 -8.45 34.92 -19.65
CA VAL A 454 -7.34 35.63 -18.98
C VAL A 454 -7.19 37.00 -19.62
N ASN A 455 -7.21 38.06 -18.82
CA ASN A 455 -7.05 39.45 -19.28
C ASN A 455 -8.00 39.80 -20.46
N GLY A 456 -9.24 39.31 -20.40
CA GLY A 456 -10.25 39.54 -21.44
C GLY A 456 -10.06 38.73 -22.74
N SER A 457 -9.10 37.82 -22.81
CA SER A 457 -8.86 36.92 -23.95
C SER A 457 -9.01 35.45 -23.56
N LEU A 458 -9.31 34.56 -24.51
CA LEU A 458 -9.34 33.12 -24.24
C LEU A 458 -7.94 32.63 -23.82
N SER A 459 -7.89 31.80 -22.77
CA SER A 459 -6.67 31.13 -22.33
C SER A 459 -6.10 30.27 -23.46
N PRO A 460 -4.79 30.31 -23.73
CA PRO A 460 -4.15 29.47 -24.75
C PRO A 460 -4.15 27.98 -24.37
N GLN A 461 -4.43 27.63 -23.11
CA GLN A 461 -4.54 26.24 -22.63
C GLN A 461 -5.93 25.63 -22.82
N ASN A 462 -6.90 26.37 -23.39
CA ASN A 462 -8.19 25.80 -23.76
C ASN A 462 -8.02 24.74 -24.86
N THR A 463 -8.41 23.51 -24.54
CA THR A 463 -8.38 22.33 -25.43
C THR A 463 -9.56 22.27 -26.41
N SER A 464 -10.61 23.06 -26.17
CA SER A 464 -11.84 23.13 -26.99
C SER A 464 -12.50 24.50 -26.86
N THR A 465 -13.29 24.90 -27.86
CA THR A 465 -14.22 26.04 -27.80
C THR A 465 -15.65 25.61 -27.48
N ASN A 466 -15.96 24.31 -27.57
CA ASN A 466 -17.25 23.73 -27.21
C ASN A 466 -17.16 23.15 -25.80
N CYS A 467 -17.62 23.91 -24.81
CA CYS A 467 -17.49 23.51 -23.42
C CYS A 467 -18.63 22.59 -23.01
N PRO A 468 -18.37 21.56 -22.16
CA PRO A 468 -19.43 20.73 -21.61
C PRO A 468 -20.40 21.61 -20.81
N THR A 469 -21.67 21.54 -21.18
CA THR A 469 -22.77 22.08 -20.37
C THR A 469 -23.01 21.14 -19.18
N PRO A 470 -23.27 21.68 -17.98
CA PRO A 470 -23.68 20.84 -16.85
C PRO A 470 -24.86 19.95 -17.24
N PRO A 471 -24.91 18.68 -16.80
CA PRO A 471 -26.07 17.83 -17.03
C PRO A 471 -27.35 18.53 -16.56
N ALA A 472 -28.39 18.55 -17.39
CA ALA A 472 -29.70 18.98 -16.93
C ALA A 472 -30.18 17.98 -15.87
N GLY A 473 -30.38 18.45 -14.63
CA GLY A 473 -30.95 17.66 -13.56
C GLY A 473 -32.38 17.29 -13.90
N ASN A 474 -32.58 16.19 -14.64
CA ASN A 474 -33.91 15.62 -14.83
C ASN A 474 -34.36 15.06 -13.49
N GLY A 475 -35.21 15.82 -12.82
CA GLY A 475 -35.82 15.46 -11.55
C GLY A 475 -36.68 14.22 -11.72
N THR A 476 -36.24 13.12 -11.13
CA THR A 476 -37.15 12.15 -10.50
C THR A 476 -36.40 11.49 -9.36
N PRO A 477 -36.81 11.68 -8.09
CA PRO A 477 -36.21 10.92 -7.00
C PRO A 477 -36.58 9.44 -7.17
N PRO A 478 -35.68 8.48 -6.87
CA PRO A 478 -36.04 7.07 -6.90
C PRO A 478 -37.08 6.80 -5.79
N PRO A 479 -38.09 5.95 -6.04
CA PRO A 479 -39.04 5.57 -5.00
C PRO A 479 -38.33 4.82 -3.88
N THR A 480 -38.71 5.13 -2.64
CA THR A 480 -38.28 4.47 -1.40
C THR A 480 -38.42 2.93 -1.54
N PRO A 481 -37.38 2.13 -1.27
CA PRO A 481 -37.51 0.68 -1.33
C PRO A 481 -38.37 0.20 -0.16
N THR A 482 -39.52 -0.40 -0.48
CA THR A 482 -40.24 -1.29 0.44
C THR A 482 -39.41 -2.57 0.58
N PRO A 483 -39.21 -3.14 1.79
CA PRO A 483 -38.39 -4.33 1.97
C PRO A 483 -39.07 -5.51 1.27
N THR A 484 -38.56 -5.87 0.10
CA THR A 484 -39.01 -7.05 -0.65
C THR A 484 -37.82 -7.97 -0.86
N GLN A 485 -38.07 -9.24 -0.54
CA GLN A 485 -37.11 -10.31 -0.40
C GLN A 485 -36.14 -10.42 -1.58
N THR A 486 -34.88 -10.67 -1.22
CA THR A 486 -33.72 -10.97 -2.06
C THR A 486 -34.09 -11.78 -3.31
N PRO A 487 -33.95 -11.21 -4.52
CA PRO A 487 -33.68 -12.01 -5.70
C PRO A 487 -32.21 -12.43 -5.65
N THR A 488 -31.97 -13.72 -5.74
CA THR A 488 -30.63 -14.31 -5.87
C THR A 488 -29.80 -13.55 -6.91
N PRO A 489 -28.54 -13.15 -6.62
CA PRO A 489 -27.73 -12.38 -7.55
C PRO A 489 -27.50 -13.19 -8.84
N ILE A 490 -27.80 -12.58 -9.98
CA ILE A 490 -27.24 -13.01 -11.26
C ILE A 490 -25.81 -12.44 -11.32
N PRO A 491 -24.78 -13.29 -11.50
CA PRO A 491 -23.39 -12.83 -11.51
C PRO A 491 -23.12 -11.94 -12.74
N SER A 492 -22.57 -10.75 -12.53
CA SER A 492 -21.92 -9.95 -13.58
C SER A 492 -20.40 -10.14 -13.52
N PRO A 493 -19.72 -10.07 -14.67
CA PRO A 493 -18.63 -10.98 -14.99
C PRO A 493 -17.36 -10.66 -14.22
N THR A 494 -16.86 -11.67 -13.52
CA THR A 494 -15.46 -11.81 -13.14
C THR A 494 -14.58 -11.42 -14.33
N VAL A 495 -13.67 -10.45 -14.17
CA VAL A 495 -12.48 -10.43 -15.02
C VAL A 495 -11.73 -11.70 -14.66
N THR A 496 -11.98 -12.74 -15.42
CA THR A 496 -11.28 -14.02 -15.26
C THR A 496 -9.81 -13.72 -15.54
N PRO A 497 -8.88 -14.05 -14.63
CA PRO A 497 -7.46 -14.06 -14.95
C PRO A 497 -7.32 -14.77 -16.29
N ILE A 498 -6.61 -14.18 -17.27
CA ILE A 498 -6.40 -14.86 -18.54
C ILE A 498 -5.72 -16.18 -18.18
N PRO A 499 -6.34 -17.34 -18.47
CA PRO A 499 -5.75 -18.60 -18.08
C PRO A 499 -4.40 -18.72 -18.75
N TYR A 500 -3.35 -18.91 -17.95
CA TYR A 500 -2.04 -19.30 -18.47
C TYR A 500 -2.23 -20.53 -19.36
N GLN A 501 -1.97 -20.39 -20.65
CA GLN A 501 -2.01 -21.51 -21.57
C GLN A 501 -0.59 -22.05 -21.69
N THR A 502 -0.33 -23.19 -21.03
CA THR A 502 0.95 -23.88 -21.13
C THR A 502 1.24 -24.21 -22.60
N PRO A 503 2.27 -23.62 -23.21
CA PRO A 503 2.69 -23.97 -24.56
C PRO A 503 3.13 -25.45 -24.61
N SER A 504 2.81 -26.17 -25.68
CA SER A 504 3.24 -27.55 -25.85
C SER A 504 4.76 -27.60 -26.11
N GLY A 505 5.56 -27.80 -25.06
CA GLY A 505 7.02 -27.93 -25.19
C GLY A 505 7.86 -27.44 -24.02
N GLY A 506 7.27 -26.95 -22.92
CA GLY A 506 8.02 -26.48 -21.75
C GLY A 506 8.85 -27.56 -21.06
N ILE A 507 9.88 -27.14 -20.31
CA ILE A 507 10.72 -28.05 -19.53
C ILE A 507 9.87 -28.78 -18.49
N SER A 508 9.96 -30.11 -18.49
CA SER A 508 9.24 -30.92 -17.51
C SER A 508 9.93 -31.02 -16.16
N ASN A 509 11.26 -30.82 -16.08
CA ASN A 509 12.04 -30.91 -14.85
C ASN A 509 13.33 -30.06 -14.92
N VAL A 510 13.64 -29.32 -13.85
CA VAL A 510 14.96 -28.71 -13.64
C VAL A 510 15.81 -29.69 -12.84
N ASP A 511 16.88 -30.21 -13.45
CA ASP A 511 17.63 -31.40 -12.98
C ASP A 511 19.04 -31.06 -12.45
N TYR A 512 19.26 -29.83 -12.02
CA TYR A 512 20.54 -29.39 -11.48
C TYR A 512 20.40 -28.47 -10.27
N PHE A 513 21.43 -28.49 -9.41
CA PHE A 513 21.50 -27.71 -8.16
C PHE A 513 22.49 -26.55 -8.37
N PRO A 514 22.02 -25.32 -8.61
CA PRO A 514 22.92 -24.18 -8.73
C PRO A 514 23.47 -23.77 -7.36
N ILE A 515 24.76 -23.46 -7.33
CA ILE A 515 25.41 -22.81 -6.19
C ILE A 515 26.06 -21.54 -6.70
N GLY A 516 25.47 -20.40 -6.33
CA GLY A 516 25.78 -19.16 -7.01
C GLY A 516 25.67 -17.90 -6.18
N ILE A 517 25.78 -16.79 -6.89
CA ILE A 517 25.62 -15.44 -6.35
C ILE A 517 24.41 -14.78 -7.03
N PHE A 518 23.64 -14.03 -6.26
CA PHE A 518 22.69 -13.06 -6.78
C PHE A 518 23.41 -11.70 -6.87
N GLU A 519 23.54 -11.12 -8.06
CA GLU A 519 24.37 -9.94 -8.35
C GLU A 519 23.66 -8.97 -9.30
N ASP A 520 23.95 -7.67 -9.20
CA ASP A 520 23.44 -6.67 -10.13
C ASP A 520 24.32 -6.61 -11.40
N GLY A 521 23.73 -6.89 -12.56
CA GLY A 521 24.37 -6.82 -13.86
C GLY A 521 24.83 -5.41 -14.27
N ASN A 522 24.31 -4.35 -13.66
CA ASN A 522 24.81 -2.99 -13.88
C ASN A 522 26.24 -2.79 -13.39
N ILE A 523 26.72 -3.59 -12.45
CA ILE A 523 28.09 -3.47 -11.93
C ILE A 523 29.14 -3.85 -12.96
N THR A 524 28.88 -4.89 -13.75
CA THR A 524 29.76 -5.25 -14.86
C THR A 524 29.48 -4.39 -16.09
N SER A 525 28.24 -3.94 -16.29
CA SER A 525 27.85 -2.97 -17.33
C SER A 525 28.34 -3.35 -18.74
N GLY A 526 28.25 -4.64 -19.10
CA GLY A 526 28.76 -5.16 -20.38
C GLY A 526 30.29 -5.35 -20.47
N ASN A 527 31.05 -5.03 -19.43
CA ASN A 527 32.51 -5.19 -19.42
C ASN A 527 32.90 -6.67 -19.25
N SER A 528 33.36 -7.29 -20.34
CA SER A 528 33.79 -8.68 -20.36
C SER A 528 35.02 -8.96 -19.51
N ALA A 529 35.92 -7.98 -19.29
CA ALA A 529 37.10 -8.17 -18.47
C ALA A 529 36.72 -8.24 -16.98
N ASP A 530 35.92 -7.28 -16.50
CA ASP A 530 35.43 -7.27 -15.12
C ASP A 530 34.59 -8.53 -14.83
N PHE A 531 33.76 -8.94 -15.79
CA PHE A 531 33.00 -10.19 -15.67
C PHE A 531 33.90 -11.43 -15.67
N THR A 532 34.96 -11.45 -16.49
CA THR A 532 35.96 -12.54 -16.48
C THR A 532 36.62 -12.67 -15.11
N ASP A 533 37.02 -11.56 -14.51
CA ASP A 533 37.65 -11.56 -13.19
C ASP A 533 36.71 -12.07 -12.10
N MET A 534 35.44 -11.63 -12.13
CA MET A 534 34.42 -12.14 -11.23
C MET A 534 34.20 -13.64 -11.41
N VAL A 535 33.99 -14.12 -12.64
CA VAL A 535 33.76 -15.55 -12.92
C VAL A 535 34.94 -16.39 -12.46
N ASN A 536 36.17 -15.98 -12.78
CA ASN A 536 37.37 -16.69 -12.33
C ASN A 536 37.45 -16.76 -10.80
N ASN A 537 37.14 -15.66 -10.12
CA ASN A 537 37.12 -15.61 -8.66
C ASN A 537 36.07 -16.57 -8.08
N LEU A 538 34.83 -16.49 -8.56
CA LEU A 538 33.72 -17.34 -8.11
C LEU A 538 34.01 -18.83 -8.38
N LYS A 539 34.47 -19.19 -9.58
CA LYS A 539 34.85 -20.58 -9.88
C LYS A 539 35.97 -21.09 -8.97
N SER A 540 36.95 -20.26 -8.65
CA SER A 540 38.04 -20.62 -7.72
C SER A 540 37.53 -20.90 -6.30
N LYS A 541 36.32 -20.43 -5.97
CA LYS A 541 35.66 -20.56 -4.67
C LYS A 541 34.57 -21.64 -4.65
N GLY A 542 34.39 -22.39 -5.73
CA GLY A 542 33.47 -23.53 -5.80
C GLY A 542 32.06 -23.21 -6.31
N PHE A 543 31.83 -21.96 -6.76
CA PHE A 543 30.58 -21.53 -7.37
C PHE A 543 30.55 -21.89 -8.86
N ASP A 544 29.34 -22.14 -9.36
CA ASP A 544 29.13 -22.49 -10.78
C ASP A 544 28.01 -21.69 -11.44
N SER A 545 27.37 -20.80 -10.68
CA SER A 545 26.19 -20.07 -11.12
C SER A 545 26.22 -18.60 -10.71
N VAL A 546 25.66 -17.73 -11.54
CA VAL A 546 25.37 -16.33 -11.21
C VAL A 546 23.96 -15.99 -11.69
N MET A 547 23.15 -15.45 -10.79
CA MET A 547 21.95 -14.71 -11.13
C MET A 547 22.34 -13.26 -11.31
N PHE A 548 22.20 -12.76 -12.54
CA PHE A 548 22.34 -11.33 -12.78
C PHE A 548 20.98 -10.70 -12.86
N THR A 549 20.68 -9.81 -11.92
CA THR A 549 19.53 -8.91 -11.98
C THR A 549 19.87 -7.64 -12.74
N ASN A 550 18.87 -6.89 -13.20
CA ASN A 550 19.07 -5.60 -13.86
C ASN A 550 19.97 -5.64 -15.12
N ASN A 551 20.03 -6.79 -15.81
CA ASN A 551 20.72 -6.87 -17.09
C ASN A 551 20.05 -6.02 -18.16
N SER A 552 20.85 -5.64 -19.16
CA SER A 552 20.35 -5.23 -20.47
C SER A 552 20.75 -6.24 -21.51
N ALA A 553 19.78 -6.78 -22.27
CA ALA A 553 20.07 -7.74 -23.34
C ALA A 553 21.00 -7.16 -24.41
N ASN A 554 20.95 -5.84 -24.64
CA ASN A 554 21.87 -5.19 -25.60
C ASN A 554 23.25 -4.94 -25.03
N ARG A 555 23.34 -4.52 -23.77
CA ARG A 555 24.61 -4.19 -23.11
C ARG A 555 25.41 -5.44 -22.77
N ASP A 556 24.72 -6.48 -22.30
CA ASP A 556 25.34 -7.59 -21.59
C ASP A 556 25.52 -8.85 -22.45
N GLU A 557 24.91 -8.95 -23.64
CA GLU A 557 25.02 -10.14 -24.49
C GLU A 557 26.49 -10.53 -24.79
N ALA A 558 27.35 -9.55 -25.08
CA ALA A 558 28.76 -9.82 -25.36
C ALA A 558 29.49 -10.48 -24.17
N MET A 559 29.08 -10.18 -22.93
CA MET A 559 29.67 -10.79 -21.73
C MET A 559 29.31 -12.28 -21.60
N LEU A 560 28.21 -12.74 -22.21
CA LEU A 560 27.79 -14.14 -22.11
C LEU A 560 28.79 -15.08 -22.80
N SER A 561 29.55 -14.59 -23.79
CA SER A 561 30.68 -15.34 -24.36
C SER A 561 31.75 -15.70 -23.32
N VAL A 562 31.94 -14.87 -22.29
CA VAL A 562 32.82 -15.18 -21.16
C VAL A 562 32.27 -16.37 -20.38
N SER A 563 30.97 -16.35 -20.05
CA SER A 563 30.34 -17.46 -19.32
C SER A 563 30.30 -18.76 -20.12
N ASP A 564 30.15 -18.70 -21.45
CA ASP A 564 30.22 -19.86 -22.33
C ASP A 564 31.63 -20.49 -22.28
N ASN A 565 32.66 -19.67 -22.47
CA ASN A 565 34.05 -20.10 -22.48
C ASN A 565 34.50 -20.62 -21.11
N LEU A 566 34.08 -19.95 -20.04
CA LEU A 566 34.47 -20.28 -18.67
C LEU A 566 33.51 -21.25 -18.00
N THR A 567 32.47 -21.75 -18.67
CA THR A 567 31.48 -22.69 -18.13
C THR A 567 30.89 -22.21 -16.79
N MET A 568 30.35 -20.99 -16.79
CA MET A 568 29.60 -20.41 -15.67
C MET A 568 28.11 -20.37 -16.05
N ASN A 569 27.23 -20.94 -15.24
CA ASN A 569 25.79 -20.87 -15.50
C ASN A 569 25.28 -19.46 -15.21
N VAL A 570 24.50 -18.89 -16.13
CA VAL A 570 23.91 -17.55 -15.98
C VAL A 570 22.39 -17.66 -15.96
N PHE A 571 21.78 -17.03 -14.98
CA PHE A 571 20.34 -16.75 -14.96
C PHE A 571 20.17 -15.29 -15.32
N PHE A 572 19.63 -15.05 -16.50
CA PHE A 572 19.67 -13.73 -17.11
C PHE A 572 18.36 -12.99 -16.84
N ALA A 573 18.45 -11.75 -16.37
CA ALA A 573 17.29 -10.95 -16.03
C ALA A 573 17.31 -9.63 -16.80
N PRO A 574 16.67 -9.54 -17.99
CA PRO A 574 16.71 -8.33 -18.82
C PRO A 574 15.80 -7.20 -18.28
N TYR A 575 15.85 -6.94 -16.97
CA TYR A 575 14.99 -5.97 -16.30
C TYR A 575 15.19 -4.56 -16.82
N TYR A 576 16.38 -4.20 -17.34
CA TYR A 576 16.58 -2.87 -17.91
C TYR A 576 15.57 -2.56 -19.02
N GLU A 577 15.43 -3.46 -20.00
CA GLU A 577 14.44 -3.31 -21.07
C GLU A 577 13.02 -3.70 -20.61
N MET A 578 12.85 -4.72 -19.78
CA MET A 578 11.52 -5.14 -19.34
C MET A 578 10.83 -4.09 -18.46
N HIS A 579 11.54 -3.43 -17.53
CA HIS A 579 11.01 -2.32 -16.74
C HIS A 579 10.62 -1.12 -17.61
N ARG A 580 11.32 -0.89 -18.73
CA ARG A 580 11.05 0.25 -19.64
C ARG A 580 9.95 0.00 -20.66
N ASN A 581 9.69 -1.27 -21.00
CA ASN A 581 8.84 -1.61 -22.15
C ASN A 581 7.67 -2.54 -21.83
N TRP A 582 7.69 -3.24 -20.70
CA TRP A 582 6.68 -4.25 -20.37
C TRP A 582 6.00 -4.04 -19.02
N TYR A 583 6.78 -3.77 -17.97
CA TYR A 583 6.26 -3.60 -16.62
C TYR A 583 5.90 -2.15 -16.32
N THR A 584 4.94 -1.98 -15.42
CA THR A 584 4.65 -0.69 -14.78
C THR A 584 5.74 -0.43 -13.76
N THR A 585 6.57 0.59 -14.00
CA THR A 585 7.65 1.01 -13.10
C THR A 585 7.80 2.53 -13.18
N ASP A 586 8.61 3.12 -12.30
CA ASP A 586 8.93 4.55 -12.33
C ASP A 586 9.43 5.04 -13.70
N VAL A 587 10.15 4.19 -14.43
CA VAL A 587 10.71 4.51 -15.76
C VAL A 587 9.76 4.19 -16.91
N ASN A 588 8.64 3.52 -16.63
CA ASN A 588 7.58 3.19 -17.56
C ASN A 588 6.22 3.20 -16.83
N PRO A 589 5.69 4.39 -16.51
CA PRO A 589 4.44 4.49 -15.77
C PRO A 589 3.21 4.12 -16.62
N ASN A 590 3.39 4.01 -17.94
CA ASN A 590 2.32 3.69 -18.90
C ASN A 590 2.76 2.57 -19.85
N PRO A 591 3.01 1.34 -19.34
CA PRO A 591 3.37 0.23 -20.22
C PRO A 591 2.23 -0.07 -21.20
N PRO A 592 2.53 -0.73 -22.32
CA PRO A 592 1.50 -1.28 -23.20
C PRO A 592 0.49 -2.13 -22.40
N ALA A 593 -0.76 -2.18 -22.89
CA ALA A 593 -1.79 -3.02 -22.30
C ALA A 593 -1.29 -4.46 -22.15
N ALA A 594 -1.58 -5.10 -21.00
CA ALA A 594 -1.17 -6.46 -20.66
C ALA A 594 -1.87 -7.50 -21.56
N THR A 595 -1.40 -7.62 -22.79
CA THR A 595 -1.87 -8.55 -23.82
C THR A 595 -0.71 -9.38 -24.32
N ILE A 596 -0.99 -10.59 -24.80
CA ILE A 596 0.05 -11.49 -25.31
C ILE A 596 0.85 -10.87 -26.46
N GLU A 597 0.22 -10.12 -27.37
CA GLU A 597 0.91 -9.48 -28.50
C GLU A 597 1.89 -8.39 -28.06
N ASN A 598 1.52 -7.61 -27.05
CA ASN A 598 2.42 -6.60 -26.49
C ASN A 598 3.57 -7.26 -25.71
N ALA A 599 3.30 -8.37 -25.01
CA ALA A 599 4.34 -9.15 -24.33
C ALA A 599 5.36 -9.70 -25.34
N ARG A 600 4.90 -10.27 -26.47
CA ARG A 600 5.76 -10.76 -27.56
C ARG A 600 6.64 -9.65 -28.11
N THR A 601 6.03 -8.49 -28.36
CA THR A 601 6.73 -7.32 -28.89
C THR A 601 7.84 -6.83 -27.96
N ALA A 602 7.57 -6.81 -26.64
CA ALA A 602 8.53 -6.33 -25.65
C ALA A 602 9.64 -7.36 -25.35
N ILE A 603 9.32 -8.66 -25.33
CA ILE A 603 10.19 -9.69 -24.75
C ILE A 603 10.93 -10.53 -25.79
N TYR A 604 10.32 -10.87 -26.94
CA TYR A 604 10.99 -11.71 -27.94
C TYR A 604 12.37 -11.18 -28.38
N PRO A 605 12.55 -9.87 -28.66
CA PRO A 605 13.85 -9.35 -29.08
C PRO A 605 14.93 -9.51 -28.01
N LEU A 606 14.56 -9.53 -26.72
CA LEU A 606 15.48 -9.70 -25.60
C LEU A 606 15.95 -11.15 -25.52
N ILE A 607 15.00 -12.10 -25.57
CA ILE A 607 15.30 -13.53 -25.52
C ILE A 607 16.11 -13.97 -26.74
N ASP A 608 15.78 -13.47 -27.94
CA ASP A 608 16.52 -13.81 -29.16
C ASP A 608 17.99 -13.45 -29.13
N LYS A 609 18.36 -12.40 -28.38
CA LYS A 609 19.76 -11.98 -28.23
C LYS A 609 20.56 -12.98 -27.41
N VAL A 610 19.96 -13.55 -26.36
CA VAL A 610 20.71 -14.29 -25.35
C VAL A 610 20.51 -15.81 -25.41
N LYS A 611 19.42 -16.31 -26.01
CA LYS A 611 19.05 -17.74 -25.99
C LYS A 611 20.03 -18.69 -26.67
N ASN A 612 20.92 -18.18 -27.53
CA ASN A 612 21.92 -19.00 -28.21
C ASN A 612 23.17 -19.25 -27.36
N HIS A 613 23.30 -18.59 -26.20
CA HIS A 613 24.38 -18.85 -25.26
C HIS A 613 24.07 -20.11 -24.43
N PRO A 614 24.89 -21.17 -24.51
CA PRO A 614 24.70 -22.39 -23.72
C PRO A 614 24.88 -22.16 -22.21
N SER A 615 25.57 -21.09 -21.79
CA SER A 615 25.72 -20.70 -20.39
C SER A 615 24.43 -20.19 -19.75
N VAL A 616 23.54 -19.58 -20.54
CA VAL A 616 22.24 -19.12 -20.04
C VAL A 616 21.41 -20.35 -19.69
N LYS A 617 20.95 -20.47 -18.45
CA LYS A 617 20.18 -21.63 -17.97
C LYS A 617 18.71 -21.33 -17.69
N GLY A 618 18.36 -20.06 -17.57
CA GLY A 618 17.00 -19.61 -17.36
C GLY A 618 16.90 -18.09 -17.32
N TYR A 619 15.67 -17.62 -17.22
CA TYR A 619 15.35 -16.19 -17.23
C TYR A 619 14.66 -15.80 -15.92
N LEU A 620 15.13 -14.71 -15.30
CA LEU A 620 14.41 -14.12 -14.18
C LEU A 620 13.43 -13.07 -14.73
N LEU A 621 12.16 -13.20 -14.35
CA LEU A 621 11.08 -12.44 -14.98
C LEU A 621 10.79 -11.10 -14.31
N TYR A 622 10.95 -11.03 -12.99
CA TYR A 622 10.74 -9.84 -12.18
C TYR A 622 11.37 -10.05 -10.80
N ASP A 623 11.85 -8.97 -10.19
CA ASP A 623 12.43 -8.97 -8.84
C ASP A 623 11.39 -8.51 -7.81
N GLU A 624 11.02 -9.38 -6.88
CA GLU A 624 10.10 -9.11 -5.77
C GLU A 624 8.75 -8.44 -6.16
N PRO A 625 7.95 -9.03 -7.07
CA PRO A 625 6.68 -8.43 -7.52
C PRO A 625 5.65 -8.27 -6.39
N GLY A 626 4.74 -7.30 -6.52
CA GLY A 626 3.88 -6.88 -5.41
C GLY A 626 2.41 -6.59 -5.75
N GLY A 627 2.05 -6.36 -7.02
CA GLY A 627 0.69 -5.99 -7.43
C GLY A 627 -0.04 -7.05 -8.27
N THR A 628 -1.37 -6.91 -8.39
CA THR A 628 -2.20 -7.75 -9.27
C THR A 628 -1.93 -7.53 -10.76
N ASP A 629 -1.50 -6.32 -11.17
CA ASP A 629 -1.05 -6.06 -12.54
C ASP A 629 0.24 -6.83 -12.84
N ASP A 630 1.18 -6.88 -11.87
CA ASP A 630 2.41 -7.67 -11.99
C ASP A 630 2.08 -9.15 -12.21
N GLN A 631 1.13 -9.70 -11.46
CA GLN A 631 0.71 -11.10 -11.60
C GLN A 631 0.31 -11.45 -13.04
N ASN A 632 -0.53 -10.62 -13.67
CA ASN A 632 -0.95 -10.84 -15.05
C ASN A 632 0.21 -10.66 -16.04
N ARG A 633 1.04 -9.64 -15.84
CA ARG A 633 2.18 -9.35 -16.72
C ARG A 633 3.28 -10.40 -16.65
N ILE A 634 3.55 -10.96 -15.47
CA ILE A 634 4.52 -12.03 -15.26
C ILE A 634 3.99 -13.33 -15.86
N ALA A 635 2.70 -13.65 -15.70
CA ALA A 635 2.10 -14.82 -16.34
C ALA A 635 2.22 -14.75 -17.87
N LEU A 636 1.94 -13.58 -18.46
CA LEU A 636 2.15 -13.34 -19.88
C LEU A 636 3.63 -13.40 -20.27
N ALA A 637 4.53 -12.78 -19.48
CA ALA A 637 5.97 -12.80 -19.72
C ALA A 637 6.52 -14.23 -19.74
N LYS A 638 6.15 -15.05 -18.76
CA LYS A 638 6.49 -16.47 -18.73
C LYS A 638 6.01 -17.19 -19.98
N GLN A 639 4.76 -16.97 -20.38
CA GLN A 639 4.21 -17.58 -21.59
C GLN A 639 5.03 -17.21 -22.84
N VAL A 640 5.37 -15.93 -23.03
CA VAL A 640 6.15 -15.52 -24.21
C VAL A 640 7.62 -15.94 -24.15
N VAL A 641 8.22 -16.06 -22.96
CA VAL A 641 9.57 -16.64 -22.83
C VAL A 641 9.55 -18.11 -23.25
N GLU A 642 8.58 -18.90 -22.78
CA GLU A 642 8.44 -20.31 -23.18
C GLU A 642 8.12 -20.50 -24.66
N GLU A 643 7.28 -19.63 -25.24
CA GLU A 643 7.04 -19.64 -26.69
C GLU A 643 8.33 -19.39 -27.48
N ARG A 644 9.25 -18.58 -26.94
CA ARG A 644 10.45 -18.12 -27.67
C ARG A 644 11.70 -18.95 -27.42
N ASP A 645 11.83 -19.51 -26.22
CA ASP A 645 12.87 -20.42 -25.79
C ASP A 645 12.28 -21.52 -24.87
N PRO A 646 11.65 -22.56 -25.44
CA PRO A 646 11.01 -23.62 -24.67
C PRO A 646 12.01 -24.53 -23.94
N THR A 647 13.31 -24.36 -24.19
CA THR A 647 14.37 -25.23 -23.65
C THR A 647 14.93 -24.74 -22.32
N ARG A 648 14.50 -23.56 -21.84
CA ARG A 648 14.98 -22.91 -20.62
C ARG A 648 13.81 -22.42 -19.78
N PHE A 649 13.95 -22.53 -18.47
CA PHE A 649 12.85 -22.18 -17.58
C PHE A 649 12.83 -20.66 -17.35
N SER A 650 11.72 -20.17 -16.81
CA SER A 650 11.64 -18.80 -16.36
C SER A 650 10.85 -18.69 -15.06
N THR A 651 11.33 -17.84 -14.15
CA THR A 651 10.75 -17.69 -12.82
C THR A 651 10.91 -16.25 -12.32
N PRO A 652 9.94 -15.69 -11.58
CA PRO A 652 10.16 -14.47 -10.81
C PRO A 652 10.96 -14.76 -9.53
N VAL A 653 11.61 -13.73 -8.98
CA VAL A 653 12.17 -13.75 -7.62
C VAL A 653 11.05 -13.38 -6.65
N LEU A 654 10.66 -14.28 -5.74
CA LEU A 654 9.51 -14.09 -4.87
C LEU A 654 9.95 -13.73 -3.44
N ILE A 655 9.19 -12.84 -2.81
CA ILE A 655 9.38 -12.52 -1.40
C ILE A 655 8.03 -12.24 -0.74
N GLY A 656 7.95 -12.54 0.55
CA GLY A 656 6.93 -12.05 1.45
C GLY A 656 5.70 -12.94 1.62
N LEU A 657 5.17 -12.92 2.83
CA LEU A 657 3.93 -13.61 3.20
C LEU A 657 2.74 -13.03 2.42
N ASN A 658 1.90 -13.89 1.86
CA ASN A 658 0.74 -13.54 1.00
C ASN A 658 1.06 -12.77 -0.29
N ARG A 659 2.35 -12.65 -0.66
CA ARG A 659 2.80 -12.04 -1.91
C ARG A 659 3.25 -13.08 -2.93
N ALA A 660 3.99 -14.09 -2.48
CA ALA A 660 4.55 -15.13 -3.34
C ALA A 660 3.48 -16.05 -3.96
N GLU A 661 2.47 -16.47 -3.19
CA GLU A 661 1.54 -17.53 -3.61
C GLU A 661 0.63 -17.15 -4.78
N PRO A 662 0.01 -15.95 -4.84
CA PRO A 662 -0.82 -15.60 -5.98
C PRO A 662 -0.04 -15.61 -7.31
N ILE A 663 1.24 -15.24 -7.26
CA ILE A 663 2.12 -15.24 -8.43
C ILE A 663 2.55 -16.66 -8.77
N LEU A 664 2.87 -17.48 -7.76
CA LEU A 664 3.13 -18.90 -7.94
C LEU A 664 1.95 -19.61 -8.62
N ASP A 665 0.72 -19.35 -8.17
CA ASP A 665 -0.50 -19.94 -8.72
C ASP A 665 -0.78 -19.48 -10.17
N ALA A 666 -0.53 -18.20 -10.47
CA ALA A 666 -0.74 -17.64 -11.80
C ALA A 666 0.32 -18.06 -12.82
N THR A 667 1.57 -18.19 -12.38
CA THR A 667 2.71 -18.44 -13.28
C THR A 667 3.07 -19.92 -13.35
N LYS A 668 2.85 -20.71 -12.29
CA LYS A 668 3.24 -22.12 -12.19
C LYS A 668 4.69 -22.35 -12.67
N PRO A 669 5.68 -21.66 -12.07
CA PRO A 669 7.05 -21.70 -12.54
C PRO A 669 7.66 -23.09 -12.29
N GLU A 670 8.63 -23.47 -13.12
CA GLU A 670 9.35 -24.74 -12.99
C GLU A 670 10.22 -24.78 -11.73
N VAL A 671 10.52 -23.62 -11.15
CA VAL A 671 11.31 -23.43 -9.93
C VAL A 671 10.66 -22.31 -9.12
N MET A 672 10.49 -22.51 -7.82
CA MET A 672 10.14 -21.44 -6.90
C MET A 672 11.44 -20.84 -6.34
N LEU A 673 11.72 -19.57 -6.66
CA LEU A 673 12.88 -18.83 -6.17
C LEU A 673 12.42 -17.82 -5.11
N ILE A 674 13.00 -17.86 -3.91
CA ILE A 674 12.64 -16.95 -2.81
C ILE A 674 13.83 -16.25 -2.15
N ASP A 675 13.57 -15.04 -1.67
CA ASP A 675 14.50 -14.24 -0.88
C ASP A 675 14.27 -14.44 0.62
N VAL A 676 15.36 -14.68 1.35
CA VAL A 676 15.33 -14.98 2.79
C VAL A 676 16.46 -14.26 3.53
N TYR A 677 16.10 -13.20 4.25
CA TYR A 677 17.04 -12.29 4.91
C TYR A 677 16.72 -12.12 6.41
N PRO A 678 17.19 -13.04 7.27
CA PRO A 678 16.78 -13.10 8.68
C PRO A 678 17.57 -12.22 9.65
N MET A 679 18.61 -11.49 9.21
CA MET A 679 19.48 -10.74 10.12
C MET A 679 19.01 -9.29 10.25
N GLY A 680 17.87 -9.08 10.91
CA GLY A 680 17.33 -7.76 11.21
C GLY A 680 18.33 -6.89 11.97
N GLY A 681 18.30 -5.57 11.73
CA GLY A 681 19.27 -4.64 12.32
C GLY A 681 19.27 -4.64 13.85
N ALA A 682 18.10 -4.88 14.45
CA ALA A 682 17.92 -5.02 15.89
C ALA A 682 18.18 -6.44 16.43
N ASN A 683 18.32 -7.45 15.57
CA ASN A 683 18.45 -8.84 16.00
C ASN A 683 19.76 -9.06 16.74
N PRO A 684 19.74 -9.67 17.94
CA PRO A 684 20.94 -10.22 18.56
C PRO A 684 21.66 -11.23 17.65
N ALA A 685 22.92 -11.52 17.96
CA ALA A 685 23.63 -12.61 17.28
C ALA A 685 22.88 -13.95 17.45
N CYS A 686 22.79 -14.72 16.36
CA CYS A 686 22.04 -15.99 16.26
C CYS A 686 20.51 -15.87 16.41
N ASP A 687 19.96 -14.67 16.31
CA ASP A 687 18.52 -14.47 16.19
C ASP A 687 18.15 -14.40 14.71
N TYR A 688 17.36 -15.39 14.27
CA TYR A 688 16.91 -15.56 12.89
C TYR A 688 15.47 -15.07 12.67
N SER A 689 14.90 -14.33 13.62
CA SER A 689 13.60 -13.68 13.45
C SER A 689 13.59 -12.79 12.22
N MET A 690 12.52 -12.82 11.43
CA MET A 690 12.42 -12.04 10.20
C MET A 690 12.03 -10.56 10.46
N SER A 691 12.47 -10.01 11.59
CA SER A 691 12.13 -8.67 12.10
C SER A 691 12.62 -7.53 11.18
N GLY A 692 13.68 -7.78 10.40
CA GLY A 692 14.22 -6.85 9.40
C GLY A 692 13.22 -6.47 8.30
N PHE A 693 12.13 -7.23 8.16
CA PHE A 693 11.01 -6.94 7.25
C PHE A 693 9.70 -6.65 7.99
N GLY A 694 9.77 -6.37 9.30
CA GLY A 694 8.61 -6.08 10.14
C GLY A 694 7.74 -7.30 10.44
N TYR A 695 8.23 -8.52 10.20
CA TYR A 695 7.50 -9.72 10.60
C TYR A 695 7.59 -9.95 12.10
N THR A 696 6.46 -10.36 12.68
CA THR A 696 6.30 -10.60 14.12
C THR A 696 5.65 -11.96 14.33
N PRO A 697 5.68 -12.52 15.56
CA PRO A 697 4.96 -13.76 15.86
C PRO A 697 3.46 -13.68 15.51
N ALA A 698 2.84 -12.49 15.60
CA ALA A 698 1.47 -12.30 15.17
C ALA A 698 1.28 -12.46 13.65
N THR A 699 2.26 -12.04 12.84
CA THR A 699 2.22 -12.23 11.39
C THR A 699 2.24 -13.72 11.02
N PHE A 700 3.12 -14.48 11.68
CA PHE A 700 3.25 -15.93 11.44
C PHE A 700 2.09 -16.74 12.02
N GLY A 701 1.49 -16.27 13.11
CA GLY A 701 0.30 -16.88 13.71
C GLY A 701 -0.89 -16.97 12.75
N GLN A 702 -1.01 -16.07 11.77
CA GLN A 702 -2.03 -16.15 10.71
C GLN A 702 -1.91 -17.42 9.85
N PHE A 703 -0.71 -18.01 9.78
CA PHE A 703 -0.40 -19.23 9.03
C PHE A 703 -0.22 -20.45 9.94
N GLY A 704 -0.50 -20.31 11.24
CA GLY A 704 -0.40 -21.40 12.20
C GLY A 704 1.02 -21.70 12.71
N PHE A 705 1.96 -20.76 12.55
CA PHE A 705 3.30 -20.88 13.13
C PHE A 705 3.41 -20.04 14.40
N SER A 706 3.98 -20.62 15.45
CA SER A 706 4.31 -19.93 16.71
C SER A 706 5.63 -19.17 16.65
N ASP A 707 6.52 -19.62 15.77
CA ASP A 707 7.87 -19.08 15.59
C ASP A 707 7.83 -18.03 14.47
N ASP A 708 8.74 -17.06 14.55
CA ASP A 708 8.83 -15.93 13.62
C ASP A 708 10.15 -15.83 12.86
N ASP A 709 10.84 -16.97 12.77
CA ASP A 709 12.17 -17.07 12.20
C ASP A 709 12.20 -17.42 10.70
N MET A 710 13.40 -17.47 10.15
CA MET A 710 13.69 -17.93 8.80
C MET A 710 12.96 -19.22 8.41
N VAL A 711 12.88 -20.21 9.32
CA VAL A 711 12.27 -21.50 9.04
C VAL A 711 10.76 -21.36 8.94
N ALA A 712 10.14 -20.65 9.88
CA ALA A 712 8.71 -20.32 9.83
C ALA A 712 8.37 -19.57 8.53
N TYR A 713 9.23 -18.64 8.11
CA TYR A 713 9.08 -17.92 6.85
C TYR A 713 9.16 -18.81 5.62
N ILE A 714 10.18 -19.66 5.48
CA ILE A 714 10.28 -20.57 4.33
C ILE A 714 9.04 -21.47 4.27
N ARG A 715 8.61 -22.04 5.40
CA ARG A 715 7.43 -22.91 5.46
C ARG A 715 6.14 -22.15 5.12
N ALA A 716 5.98 -20.94 5.63
CA ALA A 716 4.80 -20.12 5.37
C ALA A 716 4.71 -19.68 3.91
N VAL A 717 5.82 -19.28 3.29
CA VAL A 717 5.87 -18.85 1.89
C VAL A 717 5.70 -20.02 0.93
N THR A 718 6.18 -21.22 1.28
CA THR A 718 6.12 -22.41 0.42
C THR A 718 4.94 -23.33 0.69
N ARG A 719 4.01 -22.96 1.59
CA ARG A 719 2.91 -23.83 2.06
C ARG A 719 2.00 -24.35 0.96
N THR A 720 1.81 -23.59 -0.12
CA THR A 720 0.97 -23.91 -1.28
C THR A 720 1.79 -24.47 -2.45
N LYS A 721 3.12 -24.49 -2.35
CA LYS A 721 4.01 -24.98 -3.41
C LYS A 721 3.81 -26.46 -3.64
N ASP A 722 3.68 -26.87 -4.90
CA ASP A 722 3.76 -28.30 -5.26
C ASP A 722 5.10 -28.85 -4.74
N PRO A 723 5.10 -29.93 -3.93
CA PRO A 723 6.31 -30.51 -3.36
C PRO A 723 7.37 -30.92 -4.40
N ASN A 724 6.97 -31.17 -5.65
CA ASN A 724 7.85 -31.58 -6.73
C ASN A 724 8.49 -30.39 -7.48
N ILE A 725 8.02 -29.16 -7.26
CA ILE A 725 8.68 -27.96 -7.80
C ILE A 725 9.94 -27.68 -6.96
N PRO A 726 11.14 -27.61 -7.56
CA PRO A 726 12.37 -27.19 -6.89
C PRO A 726 12.23 -25.86 -6.14
N LEU A 727 12.76 -25.80 -4.91
CA LEU A 727 12.89 -24.57 -4.13
C LEU A 727 14.32 -24.05 -4.23
N TRP A 728 14.51 -22.83 -4.72
CA TRP A 728 15.78 -22.12 -4.69
C TRP A 728 15.71 -20.95 -3.73
N VAL A 729 16.78 -20.71 -2.99
CA VAL A 729 16.79 -19.73 -1.90
C VAL A 729 17.97 -18.77 -2.07
N ILE A 730 17.68 -17.48 -1.98
CA ILE A 730 18.66 -16.40 -1.91
C ILE A 730 18.87 -16.03 -0.44
N LEU A 731 20.11 -16.13 0.02
CA LEU A 731 20.53 -16.01 1.42
C LEU A 731 21.31 -14.72 1.68
N GLN A 732 21.18 -14.21 2.91
CA GLN A 732 21.82 -12.97 3.33
C GLN A 732 23.32 -13.11 3.58
N THR A 733 24.13 -12.25 2.95
CA THR A 733 25.53 -12.01 3.34
C THR A 733 25.87 -10.53 3.51
N HIS A 734 24.91 -9.65 3.24
CA HIS A 734 25.07 -8.21 3.24
C HIS A 734 24.38 -7.56 4.44
N ASN A 735 24.59 -6.25 4.59
CA ASN A 735 23.87 -5.35 5.49
C ASN A 735 23.15 -4.27 4.66
N TRP A 736 22.05 -3.71 5.16
CA TRP A 736 21.28 -2.66 4.50
C TRP A 736 20.60 -1.74 5.52
N GLY A 737 20.54 -0.44 5.24
CA GLY A 737 19.95 0.56 6.15
C GLY A 737 20.86 0.93 7.34
N ASP A 738 20.44 1.95 8.10
CA ASP A 738 21.09 2.37 9.34
C ASP A 738 20.30 1.82 10.55
N PRO A 739 20.87 0.88 11.34
CA PRO A 739 20.22 0.35 12.53
C PRO A 739 19.89 1.40 13.61
N GLY A 740 20.49 2.60 13.52
CA GLY A 740 20.18 3.73 14.41
C GLY A 740 18.85 4.43 14.10
N VAL A 741 18.24 4.15 12.95
CA VAL A 741 16.92 4.66 12.55
C VAL A 741 15.85 3.59 12.86
N ASP A 742 14.69 4.01 13.35
CA ASP A 742 13.55 3.14 13.75
C ASP A 742 13.89 2.00 14.73
N ASN A 743 14.89 2.18 15.61
CA ASN A 743 15.42 1.16 16.53
C ASN A 743 15.87 -0.14 15.83
N GLY A 744 16.24 -0.08 14.56
CA GLY A 744 16.69 -1.24 13.77
C GLY A 744 15.58 -2.08 13.14
N PHE A 745 14.31 -1.69 13.31
CA PHE A 745 13.18 -2.23 12.52
C PHE A 745 13.31 -1.74 11.07
N TYR A 746 13.10 -2.64 10.09
CA TYR A 746 13.31 -2.35 8.65
C TYR A 746 14.75 -2.05 8.23
N SER A 747 15.72 -2.61 8.93
CA SER A 747 17.13 -2.61 8.51
C SER A 747 17.70 -4.01 8.64
N LEU A 748 18.85 -4.25 7.99
CA LEU A 748 19.57 -5.52 8.02
C LEU A 748 21.00 -5.28 8.51
N ARG A 749 21.40 -6.03 9.53
CA ARG A 749 22.81 -6.05 9.97
C ARG A 749 23.61 -7.08 9.18
N LYS A 750 24.92 -6.92 9.18
CA LYS A 750 25.83 -7.91 8.61
C LYS A 750 25.76 -9.22 9.43
N PRO A 751 25.60 -10.39 8.80
CA PRO A 751 25.74 -11.68 9.48
C PRO A 751 27.19 -11.99 9.85
N SER A 752 27.36 -12.81 10.88
CA SER A 752 28.59 -13.54 11.17
C SER A 752 28.72 -14.79 10.27
N ALA A 753 29.93 -15.35 10.18
CA ALA A 753 30.16 -16.59 9.44
C ALA A 753 29.32 -17.77 9.97
N ALA A 754 29.11 -17.85 11.29
CA ALA A 754 28.25 -18.87 11.88
C ALA A 754 26.78 -18.72 11.45
N GLU A 755 26.27 -17.49 11.38
CA GLU A 755 24.89 -17.23 10.93
C GLU A 755 24.70 -17.54 9.44
N VAL A 756 25.70 -17.23 8.58
CA VAL A 756 25.67 -17.62 7.16
C VAL A 756 25.65 -19.15 7.01
N ARG A 757 26.45 -19.85 7.82
CA ARG A 757 26.48 -21.31 7.87
C ARG A 757 25.13 -21.91 8.27
N ALA A 758 24.49 -21.35 9.29
CA ALA A 758 23.20 -21.81 9.78
C ALA A 758 22.09 -21.57 8.76
N GLN A 759 22.05 -20.37 8.16
CA GLN A 759 21.11 -20.04 7.08
C GLN A 759 21.18 -21.07 5.95
N ASN A 760 22.39 -21.43 5.49
CA ASN A 760 22.59 -22.42 4.44
C ASN A 760 21.99 -23.78 4.81
N TRP A 761 22.34 -24.33 5.97
CA TRP A 761 21.87 -25.67 6.35
C TRP A 761 20.40 -25.72 6.72
N MET A 762 19.83 -24.64 7.27
CA MET A 762 18.38 -24.53 7.46
C MET A 762 17.65 -24.47 6.12
N ALA A 763 18.17 -23.75 5.11
CA ALA A 763 17.59 -23.77 3.77
C ALA A 763 17.63 -25.18 3.13
N ILE A 764 18.76 -25.90 3.25
CA ILE A 764 18.86 -27.31 2.83
C ILE A 764 17.83 -28.17 3.55
N GLY A 765 17.71 -28.01 4.87
CA GLY A 765 16.74 -28.72 5.69
C GLY A 765 15.27 -28.44 5.33
N GLU A 766 14.99 -27.23 4.85
CA GLU A 766 13.67 -26.86 4.32
C GLU A 766 13.45 -27.29 2.85
N GLY A 767 14.40 -28.04 2.27
CA GLY A 767 14.26 -28.65 0.94
C GLY A 767 14.80 -27.79 -0.21
N ALA A 768 15.72 -26.86 0.06
CA ALA A 768 16.37 -26.10 -0.99
C ALA A 768 17.20 -27.00 -1.91
N THR A 769 17.02 -26.79 -3.22
CA THR A 769 17.67 -27.49 -4.33
C THR A 769 18.50 -26.52 -5.19
N GLY A 770 18.71 -25.30 -4.69
CA GLY A 770 19.57 -24.28 -5.25
C GLY A 770 19.82 -23.20 -4.21
N ILE A 771 21.07 -22.74 -4.11
CA ILE A 771 21.50 -21.75 -3.11
C ILE A 771 22.21 -20.60 -3.80
N PHE A 772 21.78 -19.40 -3.49
CA PHE A 772 22.42 -18.16 -3.92
C PHE A 772 22.70 -17.28 -2.71
N TRP A 773 23.82 -16.55 -2.73
CA TRP A 773 24.10 -15.54 -1.71
C TRP A 773 24.06 -14.15 -2.31
N PHE A 774 23.45 -13.22 -1.57
CA PHE A 774 23.36 -11.81 -1.92
C PHE A 774 24.28 -11.00 -1.01
N ILE A 775 25.35 -10.34 -1.49
CA ILE A 775 25.75 -10.03 -2.89
C ILE A 775 27.28 -10.15 -3.07
N TYR A 776 27.81 -10.26 -4.30
CA TYR A 776 29.26 -10.32 -4.52
C TYR A 776 29.96 -8.95 -4.47
N THR A 777 29.50 -7.95 -5.23
CA THR A 777 30.16 -6.63 -5.29
C THR A 777 29.52 -5.66 -4.30
N SER A 778 30.34 -4.88 -3.59
CA SER A 778 29.82 -3.78 -2.76
C SER A 778 29.20 -2.69 -3.64
N GLN A 779 27.94 -2.37 -3.38
CA GLN A 779 27.16 -1.41 -4.15
C GLN A 779 25.94 -0.95 -3.38
N GLN A 780 25.36 0.21 -3.73
CA GLN A 780 24.05 0.65 -3.19
C GLN A 780 23.98 0.67 -1.64
N GLY A 781 25.11 0.87 -0.97
CA GLY A 781 25.22 0.81 0.50
C GLY A 781 25.39 -0.60 1.09
N TRP A 782 25.32 -1.64 0.28
CA TRP A 782 25.63 -3.02 0.64
C TRP A 782 27.13 -3.29 0.59
N THR A 783 27.63 -4.03 1.58
CA THR A 783 28.98 -4.60 1.52
C THR A 783 28.89 -6.01 0.92
N GLY A 784 29.52 -6.21 -0.24
CA GLY A 784 29.51 -7.50 -0.94
C GLY A 784 30.64 -8.43 -0.51
N LEU A 785 30.50 -9.72 -0.83
CA LEU A 785 31.45 -10.78 -0.49
C LEU A 785 32.87 -10.53 -1.03
N LYS A 786 33.02 -9.83 -2.16
CA LYS A 786 34.32 -9.46 -2.73
C LYS A 786 35.17 -8.67 -1.73
N ASP A 787 34.53 -7.83 -0.93
CA ASP A 787 35.20 -6.98 0.06
C ASP A 787 35.13 -7.55 1.49
N GLU A 788 34.39 -8.64 1.70
CA GLU A 788 34.23 -9.32 3.00
C GLU A 788 34.88 -10.71 2.99
N THR A 789 36.20 -10.75 3.11
CA THR A 789 37.01 -11.98 3.01
C THR A 789 36.54 -13.11 3.93
N ASN A 790 36.11 -12.79 5.16
CA ASN A 790 35.64 -13.80 6.10
C ASN A 790 34.35 -14.48 5.64
N LEU A 791 33.38 -13.69 5.15
CA LEU A 791 32.13 -14.24 4.64
C LEU A 791 32.35 -14.96 3.31
N MET A 792 33.21 -14.44 2.42
CA MET A 792 33.60 -15.11 1.18
C MET A 792 34.21 -16.51 1.42
N ASN A 793 35.10 -16.63 2.40
CA ASN A 793 35.69 -17.92 2.74
C ASN A 793 34.65 -18.88 3.34
N GLU A 794 33.68 -18.37 4.11
CA GLU A 794 32.58 -19.18 4.64
C GLU A 794 31.69 -19.71 3.52
N VAL A 795 31.18 -18.85 2.63
CA VAL A 795 30.33 -19.31 1.51
C VAL A 795 31.09 -20.21 0.54
N SER A 796 32.40 -20.01 0.35
CA SER A 796 33.24 -20.92 -0.43
C SER A 796 33.36 -22.30 0.23
N THR A 797 33.47 -22.35 1.56
CA THR A 797 33.48 -23.61 2.31
C THR A 797 32.14 -24.33 2.15
N LEU A 798 31.02 -23.61 2.26
CA LEU A 798 29.68 -24.17 2.08
C LEU A 798 29.46 -24.68 0.66
N ALA A 799 29.85 -23.91 -0.36
CA ALA A 799 29.78 -24.32 -1.76
C ALA A 799 30.53 -25.65 -1.99
N ASN A 800 31.75 -25.77 -1.46
CA ASN A 800 32.55 -26.99 -1.59
C ASN A 800 31.97 -28.18 -0.81
N ARG A 801 31.28 -27.97 0.32
CA ARG A 801 30.59 -29.01 1.07
C ARG A 801 29.32 -29.50 0.37
N LEU A 802 28.58 -28.59 -0.27
CA LEU A 802 27.36 -28.93 -1.00
C LEU A 802 27.64 -29.56 -2.37
N ASN A 803 28.75 -29.22 -3.04
CA ASN A 803 29.11 -29.73 -4.37
C ASN A 803 29.00 -31.27 -4.51
N PRO A 804 29.56 -32.10 -3.60
CA PRO A 804 29.41 -33.55 -3.65
C PRO A 804 27.99 -34.06 -3.37
N LEU A 805 27.15 -33.25 -2.70
CA LEU A 805 25.82 -33.64 -2.25
C LEU A 805 24.71 -33.31 -3.25
N ARG A 806 24.98 -32.49 -4.28
CA ARG A 806 23.99 -31.97 -5.23
C ARG A 806 23.09 -33.05 -5.83
N GLY A 807 23.69 -34.14 -6.32
CA GLY A 807 22.94 -35.23 -6.95
C GLY A 807 21.94 -35.88 -5.99
N THR A 808 22.34 -36.07 -4.73
CA THR A 808 21.45 -36.56 -3.68
C THR A 808 20.35 -35.54 -3.39
N LEU A 809 20.74 -34.29 -3.08
CA LEU A 809 19.81 -33.21 -2.68
C LEU A 809 18.74 -32.93 -3.73
N LEU A 810 19.05 -33.00 -5.03
CA LEU A 810 18.09 -32.85 -6.12
C LEU A 810 16.98 -33.91 -6.10
N GLY A 811 17.28 -35.10 -5.59
CA GLY A 811 16.31 -36.18 -5.46
C GLY A 811 15.47 -36.10 -4.18
N LEU A 812 15.71 -35.10 -3.33
CA LEU A 812 15.05 -34.97 -2.02
C LEU A 812 13.98 -33.87 -2.02
N LYS A 813 13.00 -34.06 -1.15
CA LYS A 813 11.99 -33.04 -0.81
C LYS A 813 11.73 -33.02 0.69
N ARG A 814 11.23 -31.88 1.17
CA ARG A 814 10.77 -31.75 2.57
C ARG A 814 9.65 -32.75 2.87
N ASN A 815 9.75 -33.46 3.98
CA ASN A 815 8.62 -34.22 4.51
C ASN A 815 7.62 -33.28 5.19
N SER A 816 6.31 -33.56 5.10
CA SER A 816 5.29 -32.74 5.75
C SER A 816 5.37 -32.74 7.28
N THR A 817 6.03 -33.73 7.87
CA THR A 817 6.28 -33.82 9.30
C THR A 817 7.73 -34.21 9.58
N ASP A 818 8.29 -33.70 10.68
CA ASP A 818 9.61 -34.12 11.10
C ASP A 818 9.56 -35.49 11.81
N GLN A 819 10.31 -36.45 11.27
CA GLN A 819 10.43 -37.83 11.75
C GLN A 819 11.66 -38.04 12.63
N PHE A 820 12.53 -37.03 12.70
CA PHE A 820 13.70 -36.99 13.57
C PHE A 820 13.49 -35.93 14.65
N SER A 821 14.08 -36.17 15.82
CA SER A 821 14.24 -35.18 16.87
C SER A 821 15.72 -34.94 17.11
N VAL A 822 16.06 -33.72 17.54
CA VAL A 822 17.40 -33.36 17.94
C VAL A 822 17.35 -32.87 19.39
N SER A 823 18.37 -33.21 20.17
CA SER A 823 18.57 -32.70 21.52
C SER A 823 19.99 -32.17 21.66
N GLY A 824 20.11 -31.03 22.34
CA GLY A 824 21.37 -30.36 22.61
C GLY A 824 21.12 -29.02 23.32
N PRO A 825 22.18 -28.31 23.75
CA PRO A 825 22.05 -26.98 24.34
C PRO A 825 21.47 -25.97 23.33
N ASN A 826 20.80 -24.92 23.83
CA ASN A 826 20.39 -23.74 23.03
C ASN A 826 19.64 -24.09 21.72
N ASN A 827 18.53 -24.84 21.83
CA ASN A 827 17.52 -25.00 20.78
C ASN A 827 18.05 -25.32 19.35
N PRO A 828 18.65 -26.51 19.15
CA PRO A 828 19.09 -26.95 17.83
C PRO A 828 17.93 -27.14 16.84
N TYR A 829 18.21 -26.96 15.55
CA TYR A 829 17.24 -27.20 14.48
C TYR A 829 17.35 -28.62 13.93
N ILE A 830 16.21 -29.19 13.55
CA ILE A 830 16.11 -30.46 12.83
C ILE A 830 15.01 -30.37 11.78
N SER A 831 15.25 -31.04 10.66
CA SER A 831 14.24 -31.31 9.65
C SER A 831 14.41 -32.67 9.00
N THR A 832 13.33 -33.14 8.39
CA THR A 832 13.26 -34.39 7.63
C THR A 832 13.13 -34.11 6.14
N LEU A 833 14.07 -34.64 5.36
CA LEU A 833 13.96 -34.76 3.92
C LEU A 833 13.68 -36.22 3.52
N VAL A 834 13.07 -36.42 2.37
CA VAL A 834 12.73 -37.75 1.83
C VAL A 834 13.03 -37.83 0.35
N SER A 835 13.37 -39.01 -0.14
CA SER A 835 13.44 -39.25 -1.60
C SER A 835 12.08 -39.01 -2.26
N ALA A 836 12.07 -38.84 -3.58
CA ALA A 836 10.83 -38.59 -4.35
C ALA A 836 9.70 -39.61 -4.07
N ASP A 837 10.05 -40.89 -3.95
CA ASP A 837 9.16 -42.02 -3.62
C ASP A 837 8.92 -42.21 -2.11
N GLY A 838 9.61 -41.43 -1.28
CA GLY A 838 9.53 -41.46 0.17
C GLY A 838 10.23 -42.64 0.84
N SER A 839 10.95 -43.50 0.10
CA SER A 839 11.59 -44.71 0.64
C SER A 839 12.81 -44.40 1.52
N GLN A 840 13.63 -43.43 1.12
CA GLN A 840 14.80 -42.99 1.87
C GLN A 840 14.45 -41.77 2.72
N LYS A 841 14.98 -41.73 3.93
CA LYS A 841 14.75 -40.66 4.91
C LYS A 841 16.08 -40.01 5.28
N TYR A 842 16.08 -38.70 5.43
CA TYR A 842 17.26 -37.94 5.78
C TYR A 842 16.94 -36.95 6.89
N ALA A 843 17.87 -36.79 7.82
CA ALA A 843 17.83 -35.79 8.87
C ALA A 843 18.80 -34.65 8.54
N VAL A 844 18.35 -33.41 8.60
CA VAL A 844 19.23 -32.24 8.54
C VAL A 844 19.22 -31.57 9.90
N ALA A 845 20.36 -31.59 10.60
CA ALA A 845 20.50 -31.03 11.94
C ALA A 845 21.43 -29.82 11.93
N VAL A 846 21.11 -28.77 12.70
CA VAL A 846 21.87 -27.51 12.72
C VAL A 846 22.04 -26.98 14.15
N ASN A 847 23.27 -26.61 14.50
CA ASN A 847 23.61 -25.84 15.71
C ASN A 847 23.28 -24.36 15.50
N ARG A 848 22.00 -23.99 15.54
CA ARG A 848 21.55 -22.64 15.12
C ARG A 848 21.76 -21.53 16.17
N GLU A 849 21.56 -21.77 17.46
CA GLU A 849 21.60 -20.67 18.46
C GLU A 849 22.96 -20.47 19.17
N SER A 850 23.99 -21.24 18.82
CA SER A 850 25.35 -20.94 19.27
C SER A 850 26.25 -20.49 18.12
N CYS A 851 26.48 -19.19 18.00
CA CYS A 851 27.42 -18.61 17.04
C CYS A 851 28.86 -18.53 17.54
N SER A 852 29.12 -18.97 18.78
CA SER A 852 30.45 -18.88 19.40
C SER A 852 30.97 -20.19 19.99
N SER A 853 30.13 -21.22 20.16
CA SER A 853 30.56 -22.50 20.73
C SER A 853 30.16 -23.71 19.89
N ASN A 854 31.08 -24.67 19.83
CA ASN A 854 30.77 -26.00 19.32
C ASN A 854 29.73 -26.65 20.23
N GLN A 855 28.84 -27.43 19.65
CA GLN A 855 27.84 -28.19 20.40
C GLN A 855 27.90 -29.66 20.05
N ASN A 856 27.60 -30.49 21.06
CA ASN A 856 27.34 -31.90 20.85
C ASN A 856 25.82 -32.08 20.77
N LEU A 857 25.34 -32.45 19.59
CA LEU A 857 23.93 -32.71 19.33
C LEU A 857 23.70 -34.21 19.24
N THR A 858 22.51 -34.62 19.64
CA THR A 858 22.06 -36.00 19.58
C THR A 858 20.80 -36.08 18.74
N ILE A 859 20.79 -36.95 17.74
CA ILE A 859 19.67 -37.11 16.80
C ILE A 859 19.00 -38.48 17.04
N ASN A 860 17.67 -38.48 17.13
CA ASN A 860 16.86 -39.67 17.37
C ASN A 860 15.67 -39.74 16.40
N SER A 861 15.10 -40.92 16.23
CA SER A 861 13.85 -41.19 15.51
C SER A 861 13.14 -42.40 16.12
N SER A 862 11.84 -42.53 15.85
CA SER A 862 11.11 -43.78 16.10
C SER A 862 11.38 -44.83 15.03
N LEU A 863 11.98 -44.44 13.90
CA LEU A 863 12.37 -45.34 12.82
C LEU A 863 13.60 -46.15 13.21
N SER A 864 13.64 -47.42 12.80
CA SER A 864 14.80 -48.29 13.05
C SER A 864 15.91 -48.02 12.04
N GLY A 865 17.14 -47.85 12.52
CA GLY A 865 18.30 -47.67 11.66
C GLY A 865 19.45 -46.91 12.31
N SER A 866 20.46 -46.59 11.52
CA SER A 866 21.61 -45.78 11.88
C SER A 866 21.67 -44.53 10.99
N LEU A 867 22.36 -43.49 11.46
CA LEU A 867 22.48 -42.21 10.76
C LEU A 867 23.84 -42.14 10.04
N LYS A 868 23.84 -42.18 8.71
CA LYS A 868 25.04 -42.04 7.90
C LYS A 868 25.22 -40.57 7.50
N ASP A 869 26.26 -39.92 7.99
CA ASP A 869 26.66 -38.57 7.56
C ASP A 869 27.03 -38.60 6.07
N LEU A 870 26.34 -37.82 5.24
CA LEU A 870 26.57 -37.84 3.80
C LEU A 870 27.85 -37.13 3.38
N GLU A 871 28.40 -36.25 4.20
CA GLU A 871 29.66 -35.56 3.89
C GLU A 871 30.87 -36.45 4.16
N THR A 872 30.82 -37.24 5.23
CA THR A 872 31.96 -38.06 5.69
C THR A 872 31.80 -39.55 5.44
N GLY A 873 30.58 -40.03 5.21
CA GLY A 873 30.24 -41.44 5.17
C GLY A 873 30.19 -42.13 6.55
N GLN A 874 30.48 -41.41 7.63
CA GLN A 874 30.51 -41.96 8.98
C GLN A 874 29.09 -42.37 9.42
N ILE A 875 28.97 -43.57 10.00
CA ILE A 875 27.71 -44.10 10.53
C ILE A 875 27.65 -43.91 12.04
N TYR A 876 26.58 -43.29 12.52
CA TYR A 876 26.29 -43.08 13.93
C TYR A 876 25.08 -43.91 14.35
N ALA A 877 25.14 -44.50 15.53
CA ALA A 877 23.93 -44.98 16.18
C ALA A 877 23.00 -43.80 16.47
N GLN A 878 21.68 -44.00 16.37
CA GLN A 878 20.73 -43.02 16.92
C GLN A 878 21.02 -42.81 18.40
N GLY A 879 20.92 -41.57 18.87
CA GLY A 879 21.31 -41.22 20.23
C GLY A 879 22.80 -40.94 20.43
N ALA A 880 23.65 -41.12 19.41
CA ALA A 880 25.06 -40.76 19.51
C ALA A 880 25.27 -39.24 19.65
N SER A 881 26.32 -38.87 20.39
CA SER A 881 26.77 -37.49 20.53
C SER A 881 27.63 -37.09 19.34
N ILE A 882 27.17 -36.11 18.55
CA ILE A 882 27.83 -35.65 17.32
C ILE A 882 28.23 -34.19 17.48
N ASN A 883 29.48 -33.86 17.18
CA ASN A 883 29.97 -32.48 17.30
C ASN A 883 29.62 -31.63 16.07
N PHE A 884 29.16 -30.41 16.33
CA PHE A 884 28.85 -29.36 15.36
C PHE A 884 29.59 -28.08 15.73
N LEU A 885 30.19 -27.41 14.74
CA LEU A 885 30.75 -26.07 14.90
C LEU A 885 29.62 -25.03 15.10
N PRO A 886 29.94 -23.79 15.51
CA PRO A 886 28.93 -22.74 15.67
C PRO A 886 28.16 -22.49 14.38
N GLY A 887 26.82 -22.50 14.39
CA GLY A 887 26.01 -22.35 13.17
C GLY A 887 26.09 -23.52 12.17
N ASP A 888 26.83 -24.58 12.49
CA ASP A 888 27.07 -25.66 11.54
C ASP A 888 25.89 -26.61 11.43
N GLY A 889 25.77 -27.23 10.25
CA GLY A 889 24.77 -28.24 9.97
C GLY A 889 25.35 -29.41 9.20
N LYS A 890 24.63 -30.53 9.25
CA LYS A 890 24.97 -31.79 8.59
C LYS A 890 23.71 -32.49 8.13
N ILE A 891 23.81 -33.26 7.06
CA ILE A 891 22.75 -34.12 6.56
C ILE A 891 23.12 -35.59 6.75
N PHE A 892 22.17 -36.36 7.28
CA PHE A 892 22.32 -37.78 7.57
C PHE A 892 21.27 -38.58 6.83
N GLU A 893 21.66 -39.67 6.17
CA GLU A 893 20.74 -40.68 5.66
C GLU A 893 20.41 -41.68 6.77
N LEU A 894 19.13 -42.00 6.95
CA LEU A 894 18.72 -43.14 7.75
C LEU A 894 18.93 -44.40 6.93
N VAL A 895 20.00 -45.11 7.24
CA VAL A 895 20.29 -46.41 6.64
C VAL A 895 19.73 -47.52 7.51
N SER A 896 19.26 -48.60 6.90
CA SER A 896 18.94 -49.84 7.63
C SER A 896 20.15 -50.17 8.47
N GLY A 897 20.01 -50.06 9.79
CA GLY A 897 21.14 -49.97 10.69
C GLY A 897 22.07 -51.14 10.41
N GLY A 898 23.27 -50.86 9.92
CA GLY A 898 24.36 -51.80 10.06
C GLY A 898 24.35 -52.18 11.53
N LYS A 899 24.09 -53.45 11.82
CA LYS A 899 24.01 -53.94 13.19
C LYS A 899 25.27 -53.44 13.91
N ARG A 900 25.20 -53.11 15.21
CA ARG A 900 26.39 -52.63 15.93
C ARG A 900 27.51 -53.68 15.85
N GLY A 901 28.52 -53.45 15.02
CA GLY A 901 29.53 -54.43 14.63
C GLY A 901 29.60 -54.78 13.14
N ASP A 902 28.72 -54.24 12.30
CA ASP A 902 28.76 -54.30 10.82
C ASP A 902 29.65 -53.15 10.34
N LEU A 903 30.94 -53.43 10.26
CA LEU A 903 31.99 -52.46 9.98
C LEU A 903 32.20 -52.26 8.48
N ASN A 904 31.69 -53.16 7.63
CA ASN A 904 31.74 -53.02 6.18
C ASN A 904 30.43 -52.47 5.56
N GLY A 905 29.35 -52.42 6.33
CA GLY A 905 28.05 -51.88 5.92
C GLY A 905 27.25 -52.81 5.00
N ASP A 906 27.52 -54.13 5.01
CA ASP A 906 26.85 -55.11 4.15
C ASP A 906 25.53 -55.67 4.71
N GLY A 907 25.17 -55.24 5.94
CA GLY A 907 23.96 -55.64 6.64
C GLY A 907 24.12 -56.92 7.47
N LYS A 908 25.30 -57.53 7.51
CA LYS A 908 25.63 -58.71 8.31
C LYS A 908 26.81 -58.42 9.21
N ILE A 909 26.88 -59.11 10.35
CA ILE A 909 28.08 -59.08 11.19
C ILE A 909 28.76 -60.41 11.07
N GLY A 910 29.94 -60.41 10.48
CA GLY A 910 30.69 -61.63 10.28
C GLY A 910 32.19 -61.43 10.28
N VAL A 911 32.85 -62.34 9.57
CA VAL A 911 34.30 -62.42 9.54
C VAL A 911 34.95 -61.20 8.90
N ILE A 912 34.27 -60.54 7.96
CA ILE A 912 34.79 -59.34 7.30
C ILE A 912 34.84 -58.20 8.31
N ASP A 913 33.76 -57.98 9.06
CA ASP A 913 33.73 -56.95 10.10
C ASP A 913 34.75 -57.23 11.19
N PHE A 914 34.83 -58.47 11.65
CA PHE A 914 35.85 -58.86 12.61
C PHE A 914 37.28 -58.56 12.10
N SER A 915 37.56 -58.78 10.82
CA SER A 915 38.85 -58.45 10.22
C SER A 915 39.13 -56.94 10.20
N ILE A 916 38.09 -56.12 9.99
CA ILE A 916 38.18 -54.66 10.06
C ILE A 916 38.46 -54.24 11.51
N LEU A 917 37.74 -54.78 12.49
CA LEU A 917 37.96 -54.49 13.92
C LEU A 917 39.40 -54.79 14.34
N LEU A 918 39.92 -55.96 13.96
CA LEU A 918 41.31 -56.35 14.26
C LEU A 918 42.33 -55.43 13.58
N SER A 919 42.05 -54.96 12.36
CA SER A 919 42.95 -54.03 11.66
C SER A 919 43.10 -52.68 12.39
N LYS A 920 42.15 -52.35 13.27
CA LYS A 920 42.11 -51.12 14.07
C LYS A 920 42.43 -51.34 15.55
N TRP A 921 42.91 -52.53 15.92
CA TRP A 921 43.16 -52.87 17.32
C TRP A 921 44.11 -51.88 18.01
N ASN A 922 43.78 -51.48 19.24
CA ASN A 922 44.54 -50.53 20.06
C ASN A 922 44.67 -49.12 19.42
N SER A 923 43.80 -48.78 18.48
CA SER A 923 43.66 -47.42 17.94
C SER A 923 42.47 -46.69 18.60
N SER A 924 42.30 -45.41 18.26
CA SER A 924 41.12 -44.60 18.60
C SER A 924 40.17 -44.47 17.40
N ASP A 925 40.13 -45.48 16.53
CA ASP A 925 39.25 -45.49 15.36
C ASP A 925 37.79 -45.57 15.83
N THR A 926 37.04 -44.49 15.58
CA THR A 926 35.68 -44.31 16.08
C THR A 926 34.66 -45.26 15.47
N GLN A 927 34.97 -45.88 14.33
CA GLN A 927 34.08 -46.85 13.69
C GLN A 927 34.23 -48.24 14.31
N ALA A 928 35.47 -48.61 14.67
CA ALA A 928 35.77 -49.89 15.32
C ALA A 928 35.67 -49.83 16.87
N ASP A 929 35.62 -48.64 17.48
CA ASP A 929 35.35 -48.40 18.90
C ASP A 929 33.84 -48.53 19.16
N LEU A 930 33.37 -49.77 19.08
CA LEU A 930 31.98 -50.15 19.22
C LEU A 930 31.44 -49.88 20.62
N ASN A 931 32.25 -49.77 21.69
CA ASN A 931 31.81 -49.45 23.05
C ASN A 931 31.96 -47.97 23.43
N GLN A 932 32.64 -47.17 22.59
CA GLN A 932 32.87 -45.73 22.73
C GLN A 932 33.74 -45.37 23.95
N ASP A 933 34.69 -46.21 24.34
CA ASP A 933 35.62 -45.93 25.44
C ASP A 933 36.91 -45.20 25.01
N GLY A 934 37.04 -44.89 23.72
CA GLY A 934 38.18 -44.21 23.11
C GLY A 934 39.28 -45.15 22.65
N LYS A 935 39.10 -46.48 22.76
CA LYS A 935 40.11 -47.47 22.40
C LYS A 935 39.52 -48.78 21.87
N VAL A 936 39.80 -49.10 20.61
CA VAL A 936 39.43 -50.39 20.00
C VAL A 936 40.15 -51.55 20.71
N GLY A 937 39.39 -52.46 21.33
CA GLY A 937 39.92 -53.59 22.07
C GLY A 937 38.89 -54.70 22.34
N ILE A 938 39.10 -55.39 23.45
CA ILE A 938 38.35 -56.62 23.78
C ILE A 938 36.87 -56.35 24.05
N LEU A 939 36.53 -55.14 24.53
CA LEU A 939 35.15 -54.74 24.78
C LEU A 939 34.41 -54.45 23.47
N ASP A 940 35.09 -53.91 22.46
CA ASP A 940 34.50 -53.74 21.13
C ASP A 940 34.30 -55.09 20.44
N PHE A 941 35.29 -55.98 20.57
CA PHE A 941 35.16 -57.33 20.05
C PHE A 941 33.98 -58.08 20.68
N SER A 942 33.73 -57.92 21.98
CA SER A 942 32.57 -58.55 22.63
C SER A 942 31.24 -57.95 22.16
N VAL A 943 31.20 -56.64 21.87
CA VAL A 943 30.04 -56.00 21.22
C VAL A 943 29.84 -56.55 19.81
N LEU A 944 30.90 -56.70 19.00
CA LEU A 944 30.82 -57.27 17.65
C LEU A 944 30.27 -58.71 17.69
N LEU A 945 30.83 -59.56 18.55
CA LEU A 945 30.35 -60.94 18.71
C LEU A 945 28.90 -61.03 19.22
N SER A 946 28.49 -60.13 20.11
CA SER A 946 27.12 -60.12 20.64
C SER A 946 26.06 -59.87 19.56
N ASN A 947 26.46 -59.26 18.44
CA ASN A 947 25.61 -58.97 17.31
C ASN A 947 25.92 -59.84 16.08
N TRP A 948 26.75 -60.88 16.23
CA TRP A 948 27.18 -61.77 15.14
C TRP A 948 25.98 -62.43 14.44
N GLY A 949 25.98 -62.41 13.11
CA GLY A 949 24.95 -63.03 12.26
C GLY A 949 24.43 -62.13 11.17
#